data_AF-A0A8B9HZM8-F1
#
_entry.id   AF-A0A8B9HZM8-F1
#
_cell.length_a   1.000
_cell.length_b   1.000
_cell.length_c   1.000
_cell.angle_alpha   90.00
_cell.angle_beta   90.00
_cell.angle_gamma   90.00
#
_symmetry.space_group_name_H-M   'P 1'
#
loop_
_entity.id
_entity.type
_entity.pdbx_description
1 polymer ?
#
loop_
_entity_poly.entity_id
_entity_poly.type
_entity_poly.pdbx_seq_one_letter_code
_entity_poly.pdbx_strand_id
1 'polypeptide(L)'
;MHLWHLFLRRCCCCCHSQTQDEEGQPSKRKKSSTKSEHELPKLPKLPRAGQTNTGYDSDYDGNAEIIRVIKNNRMKEEEPTRNNAQTVTSQPSRHKESRDNLNKLPRLPRVGQTNNGYVSDDDGNAETFRVKYKNMVIEEEPTRRNAQIDTSQLSKPKDSRDNLNKLIKPQSSRKLFQELIANTDFSRVDTYVINAGKELKRKKIYSVETIAQTIINGTTNDLERLRAVWIWLCDNIEYDVEGFLGVTKKLYSPDDVIRTGKAVCSGYAGVCLQLCNVVGIECREVNGYGKGIGYEPGQKCQGTNHAWNAVNLGGHWHLLDSCWGAGNCDMSQRVFNKCYNEFYFLTDPEEFINDHYPAEEKWQLLERPVNLKEFEKRVTKSAQFYRLGLTLIHPKQCSLDTENGEATISMGLSEPADFTYTIYQCNGSKKTELSKSRGLLIITKSSMKLRVIPPTAGSFEVELFARAAGVTGLYSHLCSFLLKCAKPKPFEDLPENPSLCWGISPDGYARGLRSCEYGGEVIELRSGRFELVLQTARPLRVICSLSHKDLDGTLATRCVASQAEAEKLTCSVLCPYTGYYTLSVYVRDYESGNGNHKSAASFLLHCTSNPVNLNELFPPDLSNKCGPGLTTTEAGLSQFSHTGAIVTAQQGKCNITFQNQQDISLHAVLSKEQCKLSTYPLSRYSFVNYDGSMVTISIALPEPGSYLLSLFGNSTHLCDFIIQNSSDISCPPFPCTYSSWEKGGVLLEPQSGLLEPLSWVRIRVKVAGVYSVHAKAEETVDLELNNRKEWEGKVFTGKAAQVQLMVRENENSVQRMVLMYFDVLKPQK
;
A
#
# COMPACT_ATOMS: atom_id res chain seq x y z
N MET A 1 -31.45 21.43 20.89
CA MET A 1 -30.28 20.53 20.90
C MET A 1 -30.73 19.16 20.36
N HIS A 2 -31.19 19.03 19.11
CA HIS A 2 -30.53 19.34 17.82
C HIS A 2 -29.31 18.42 17.62
N LEU A 3 -29.40 17.32 16.87
CA LEU A 3 -29.70 17.16 15.42
C LEU A 3 -28.57 17.68 14.52
N TRP A 4 -27.52 16.86 14.36
CA TRP A 4 -26.51 16.96 13.30
C TRP A 4 -26.10 15.53 12.87
N HIS A 5 -26.91 14.88 12.03
CA HIS A 5 -26.54 13.67 11.28
C HIS A 5 -27.61 13.32 10.22
N LEU A 6 -27.50 13.91 9.03
CA LEU A 6 -28.09 13.45 7.75
C LEU A 6 -27.53 14.32 6.60
N PHE A 7 -27.84 13.96 5.36
CA PHE A 7 -27.39 14.59 4.10
C PHE A 7 -25.89 14.51 3.77
N LEU A 8 -25.48 13.36 3.19
CA LEU A 8 -24.43 13.33 2.15
C LEU A 8 -24.58 12.10 1.22
N ARG A 9 -25.76 11.95 0.58
CA ARG A 9 -26.00 10.96 -0.49
C ARG A 9 -27.09 11.42 -1.48
N ARG A 10 -26.65 12.00 -2.61
CA ARG A 10 -27.14 11.76 -4.00
C ARG A 10 -26.80 12.95 -4.91
N CYS A 11 -25.93 12.73 -5.90
CA CYS A 11 -26.06 13.39 -7.20
C CYS A 11 -25.24 12.64 -8.27
N CYS A 12 -25.82 11.58 -8.86
CA CYS A 12 -25.57 11.12 -10.23
C CYS A 12 -26.49 9.92 -10.57
N CYS A 13 -26.71 9.70 -11.87
CA CYS A 13 -27.40 8.56 -12.47
C CYS A 13 -28.88 8.31 -12.07
N CYS A 14 -29.82 8.95 -12.78
CA CYS A 14 -31.19 8.46 -12.92
C CYS A 14 -31.74 8.69 -14.35
N CYS A 15 -31.82 7.61 -15.12
CA CYS A 15 -32.82 7.36 -16.17
C CYS A 15 -33.38 5.96 -15.87
N HIS A 16 -34.67 5.66 -15.97
CA HIS A 16 -35.80 6.44 -16.51
C HIS A 16 -37.05 6.31 -15.59
N SER A 17 -38.14 6.98 -15.99
CA SER A 17 -39.52 6.99 -15.44
C SER A 17 -40.03 5.64 -14.87
N GLN A 18 -40.96 5.61 -13.89
CA GLN A 18 -42.30 6.24 -13.92
C GLN A 18 -42.90 6.69 -12.56
N THR A 19 -43.94 7.52 -12.70
CA THR A 19 -45.00 8.01 -11.78
C THR A 19 -45.56 6.98 -10.78
N GLN A 20 -45.73 7.33 -9.49
CA GLN A 20 -46.98 7.82 -8.82
C GLN A 20 -48.10 6.75 -8.68
N ASP A 21 -48.86 6.61 -7.57
CA ASP A 21 -48.98 7.38 -6.32
C ASP A 21 -49.39 6.50 -5.10
N GLU A 22 -49.26 7.09 -3.90
CA GLU A 22 -50.05 6.97 -2.65
C GLU A 22 -50.46 5.62 -1.95
N GLU A 23 -50.38 5.71 -0.61
CA GLU A 23 -51.07 5.04 0.52
C GLU A 23 -51.76 3.65 0.42
N GLY A 24 -51.62 2.84 1.50
CA GLY A 24 -52.55 1.74 1.79
C GLY A 24 -52.00 0.52 2.55
N GLN A 25 -52.13 0.50 3.88
CA GLN A 25 -52.13 -0.72 4.71
C GLN A 25 -53.58 -1.05 5.14
N PRO A 26 -53.94 -2.29 5.58
CA PRO A 26 -53.33 -3.61 5.30
C PRO A 26 -54.36 -4.74 5.03
N SER A 27 -53.85 -5.97 4.82
CA SER A 27 -54.34 -7.24 5.45
C SER A 27 -54.96 -8.39 4.60
N LYS A 28 -54.58 -9.62 5.05
CA LYS A 28 -55.35 -10.88 5.15
C LYS A 28 -56.16 -11.46 3.95
N ARG A 29 -55.61 -12.60 3.48
CA ARG A 29 -56.28 -13.92 3.24
C ARG A 29 -57.24 -14.14 2.04
N LYS A 30 -56.76 -15.05 1.17
CA LYS A 30 -57.42 -16.28 0.65
C LYS A 30 -58.45 -16.22 -0.51
N LYS A 31 -58.15 -17.14 -1.46
CA LYS A 31 -59.02 -18.01 -2.30
C LYS A 31 -59.50 -17.55 -3.70
N SER A 32 -59.63 -18.56 -4.57
CA SER A 32 -60.56 -18.72 -5.72
C SER A 32 -60.48 -17.69 -6.87
N SER A 33 -59.95 -18.05 -8.06
CA SER A 33 -60.59 -18.81 -9.17
C SER A 33 -61.46 -17.92 -10.09
N THR A 34 -61.52 -18.04 -11.43
CA THR A 34 -61.03 -19.10 -12.36
C THR A 34 -61.12 -18.62 -13.82
N LYS A 35 -60.33 -19.24 -14.73
CA LYS A 35 -60.58 -19.39 -16.20
C LYS A 35 -60.60 -18.09 -17.05
N SER A 36 -60.36 -18.10 -18.37
CA SER A 36 -59.80 -19.07 -19.34
C SER A 36 -59.18 -18.25 -20.52
N GLU A 37 -58.46 -18.74 -21.54
CA GLU A 37 -58.69 -19.88 -22.46
C GLU A 37 -57.40 -20.37 -23.18
N HIS A 38 -57.39 -21.66 -23.57
CA HIS A 38 -56.85 -22.32 -24.79
C HIS A 38 -55.54 -21.83 -25.48
N GLU A 39 -54.57 -22.65 -25.95
CA GLU A 39 -54.31 -24.11 -26.06
C GLU A 39 -52.76 -24.31 -26.10
N LEU A 40 -52.07 -25.32 -25.55
CA LEU A 40 -52.13 -26.80 -25.63
C LEU A 40 -51.76 -27.42 -26.99
N PRO A 41 -51.18 -28.63 -27.06
CA PRO A 41 -50.55 -29.48 -26.01
C PRO A 41 -49.03 -29.71 -26.37
N LYS A 42 -48.20 -30.67 -25.89
CA LYS A 42 -48.33 -31.97 -25.20
C LYS A 42 -47.20 -32.19 -24.15
N LEU A 43 -47.29 -33.32 -23.44
CA LEU A 43 -46.39 -33.95 -22.45
C LEU A 43 -45.99 -35.37 -22.97
N PRO A 44 -45.38 -36.34 -22.23
CA PRO A 44 -44.93 -36.42 -20.81
C PRO A 44 -43.40 -36.75 -20.71
N LYS A 45 -42.73 -37.30 -19.67
CA LYS A 45 -43.05 -38.10 -18.45
C LYS A 45 -42.16 -37.74 -17.23
N LEU A 46 -42.42 -38.43 -16.12
CA LEU A 46 -41.71 -38.52 -14.82
C LEU A 46 -41.57 -40.04 -14.47
N PRO A 47 -40.88 -40.56 -13.41
CA PRO A 47 -40.99 -40.12 -11.99
C PRO A 47 -39.74 -40.27 -11.07
N ARG A 48 -39.96 -40.16 -9.75
CA ARG A 48 -38.99 -40.23 -8.63
C ARG A 48 -39.15 -41.52 -7.79
N ALA A 49 -38.09 -41.95 -7.09
CA ALA A 49 -38.04 -42.53 -5.72
C ALA A 49 -36.56 -42.74 -5.32
N GLY A 50 -36.11 -42.83 -4.06
CA GLY A 50 -36.76 -42.74 -2.74
C GLY A 50 -35.70 -42.54 -1.61
N GLN A 51 -36.09 -42.59 -0.34
CA GLN A 51 -35.19 -42.37 0.84
C GLN A 51 -34.82 -43.67 1.56
N THR A 52 -33.68 -43.70 2.27
CA THR A 52 -33.51 -44.47 3.53
C THR A 52 -32.32 -43.95 4.38
N ASN A 53 -32.23 -44.38 5.64
CA ASN A 53 -31.29 -43.90 6.67
C ASN A 53 -30.06 -44.84 6.90
N THR A 54 -29.17 -44.37 7.79
CA THR A 54 -28.25 -45.08 8.71
C THR A 54 -26.77 -45.21 8.30
N GLY A 55 -25.90 -45.25 9.31
CA GLY A 55 -24.47 -45.56 9.18
C GLY A 55 -23.56 -44.72 10.08
N TYR A 56 -22.65 -45.37 10.79
CA TYR A 56 -21.58 -44.79 11.62
C TYR A 56 -20.24 -44.75 10.84
N ASP A 57 -19.26 -44.11 11.48
CA ASP A 57 -17.81 -44.38 11.45
C ASP A 57 -16.86 -43.87 10.33
N SER A 58 -15.82 -43.18 10.85
CA SER A 58 -14.37 -43.29 10.61
C SER A 58 -13.70 -43.05 9.24
N ASP A 59 -12.61 -42.30 9.36
CA ASP A 59 -11.33 -42.37 8.65
C ASP A 59 -11.09 -41.74 7.27
N TYR A 60 -9.95 -41.03 7.24
CA TYR A 60 -8.89 -41.01 6.22
C TYR A 60 -9.05 -42.00 5.04
N ASP A 61 -8.67 -41.69 3.80
CA ASP A 61 -7.56 -40.85 3.32
C ASP A 61 -7.80 -40.44 1.84
N GLY A 62 -6.86 -39.75 1.19
CA GLY A 62 -6.71 -39.81 -0.27
C GLY A 62 -6.63 -38.47 -1.01
N ASN A 63 -5.40 -38.06 -1.35
CA ASN A 63 -5.14 -36.99 -2.31
C ASN A 63 -5.46 -37.41 -3.76
N ALA A 64 -5.72 -36.40 -4.63
CA ALA A 64 -5.04 -36.15 -5.92
C ALA A 64 -5.96 -35.79 -7.10
N GLU A 65 -5.64 -34.65 -7.76
CA GLU A 65 -5.90 -34.28 -9.17
C GLU A 65 -7.39 -34.26 -9.65
N ILE A 66 -7.84 -33.47 -10.64
CA ILE A 66 -7.30 -33.19 -11.98
C ILE A 66 -7.77 -31.81 -12.47
N ILE A 67 -6.90 -31.06 -13.17
CA ILE A 67 -7.31 -29.94 -14.04
C ILE A 67 -7.49 -30.46 -15.49
N ARG A 68 -8.73 -30.45 -16.00
CA ARG A 68 -9.06 -30.49 -17.45
C ARG A 68 -10.51 -29.99 -17.67
N VAL A 69 -10.88 -29.32 -18.76
CA VAL A 69 -10.13 -28.56 -19.80
C VAL A 69 -11.12 -27.59 -20.46
N ILE A 70 -10.68 -26.44 -20.97
CA ILE A 70 -11.52 -25.55 -21.79
C ILE A 70 -11.24 -25.76 -23.28
N LYS A 71 -12.30 -26.13 -24.01
CA LYS A 71 -12.55 -25.96 -25.47
C LYS A 71 -11.44 -26.31 -26.48
N ASN A 72 -11.74 -27.33 -27.30
CA ASN A 72 -11.21 -27.42 -28.67
C ASN A 72 -11.61 -26.21 -29.53
N ASN A 73 -10.74 -25.81 -30.46
CA ASN A 73 -11.13 -25.72 -31.87
C ASN A 73 -9.93 -25.88 -32.83
N ARG A 74 -10.23 -26.20 -34.09
CA ARG A 74 -9.29 -26.72 -35.11
C ARG A 74 -8.79 -25.64 -36.11
N MET A 75 -7.92 -26.10 -37.04
CA MET A 75 -7.31 -25.45 -38.22
C MET A 75 -5.92 -24.88 -37.94
N LYS A 76 -4.88 -25.12 -38.77
CA LYS A 76 -4.81 -25.88 -40.05
C LYS A 76 -3.44 -26.55 -40.23
N GLU A 77 -3.32 -27.43 -41.22
CA GLU A 77 -2.08 -28.17 -41.56
C GLU A 77 -1.11 -27.35 -42.42
N GLU A 78 0.19 -27.66 -42.33
CA GLU A 78 1.06 -27.90 -43.51
C GLU A 78 2.30 -28.71 -43.10
N GLU A 79 2.82 -29.54 -44.01
CA GLU A 79 4.00 -30.42 -43.84
C GLU A 79 5.19 -29.85 -44.66
N PRO A 80 6.46 -30.21 -44.40
CA PRO A 80 6.99 -31.38 -45.12
C PRO A 80 8.14 -32.19 -44.45
N THR A 81 8.10 -33.51 -44.69
CA THR A 81 9.20 -34.45 -45.02
C THR A 81 10.57 -34.50 -44.29
N ARG A 82 11.08 -35.74 -44.18
CA ARG A 82 12.39 -36.16 -43.62
C ARG A 82 13.53 -36.05 -44.66
N ASN A 83 14.80 -36.01 -44.20
CA ASN A 83 15.70 -37.20 -44.27
C ASN A 83 17.11 -37.03 -43.63
N ASN A 84 17.45 -38.04 -42.81
CA ASN A 84 18.75 -38.70 -42.51
C ASN A 84 19.99 -38.23 -43.33
N ALA A 85 21.25 -38.20 -42.84
CA ALA A 85 21.96 -39.30 -42.18
C ALA A 85 23.39 -38.96 -41.66
N GLN A 86 23.68 -39.32 -40.41
CA GLN A 86 24.83 -40.12 -39.95
C GLN A 86 26.32 -39.85 -40.37
N THR A 87 27.08 -39.36 -39.36
CA THR A 87 28.35 -39.94 -38.78
C THR A 87 29.76 -39.86 -39.41
N VAL A 88 30.71 -39.76 -38.45
CA VAL A 88 32.12 -40.21 -38.42
C VAL A 88 33.25 -39.21 -38.79
N THR A 89 34.31 -39.29 -37.98
CA THR A 89 35.46 -38.40 -37.84
C THR A 89 36.71 -38.89 -38.57
N SER A 90 37.62 -37.98 -38.96
CA SER A 90 39.07 -38.24 -38.80
C SER A 90 39.93 -36.96 -38.83
N GLN A 91 40.98 -36.98 -38.00
CA GLN A 91 42.23 -36.19 -38.12
C GLN A 91 43.27 -37.08 -38.85
N PRO A 92 44.38 -36.58 -39.45
CA PRO A 92 45.46 -35.91 -38.70
C PRO A 92 46.33 -34.88 -39.46
N SER A 93 47.39 -34.41 -38.78
CA SER A 93 48.36 -33.38 -39.20
C SER A 93 49.74 -33.92 -39.62
N ARG A 94 50.52 -33.19 -40.44
CA ARG A 94 51.92 -32.72 -40.13
C ARG A 94 52.71 -32.14 -41.33
N HIS A 95 53.37 -30.98 -41.11
CA HIS A 95 54.66 -30.51 -41.68
C HIS A 95 54.80 -30.35 -43.23
N LYS A 96 55.78 -29.63 -43.82
CA LYS A 96 57.02 -28.95 -43.34
C LYS A 96 57.44 -27.79 -44.30
N GLU A 97 58.26 -26.83 -43.81
CA GLU A 97 59.36 -26.04 -44.47
C GLU A 97 59.31 -25.59 -45.97
N SER A 98 59.89 -24.45 -46.43
CA SER A 98 60.60 -23.33 -45.77
C SER A 98 60.93 -22.13 -46.72
N ARG A 99 60.97 -20.91 -46.15
CA ARG A 99 61.88 -19.74 -46.41
C ARG A 99 62.06 -19.14 -47.83
N ASP A 100 62.01 -17.80 -47.89
CA ASP A 100 63.23 -16.99 -48.09
C ASP A 100 63.15 -15.58 -47.43
N ASN A 101 64.22 -14.76 -47.43
CA ASN A 101 64.36 -13.53 -46.59
C ASN A 101 64.87 -12.25 -47.32
N LEU A 102 64.53 -11.04 -46.83
CA LEU A 102 65.51 -10.11 -46.20
C LEU A 102 64.93 -8.82 -45.51
N ASN A 103 65.19 -8.70 -44.20
CA ASN A 103 65.55 -7.52 -43.38
C ASN A 103 65.08 -6.06 -43.69
N LYS A 104 64.50 -5.42 -42.66
CA LYS A 104 65.20 -4.46 -41.76
C LYS A 104 64.51 -4.31 -40.39
N LEU A 105 65.22 -3.77 -39.39
CA LEU A 105 65.02 -3.89 -37.91
C LEU A 105 65.64 -2.64 -37.20
N PRO A 106 65.64 -2.49 -35.84
CA PRO A 106 64.57 -2.64 -34.82
C PRO A 106 64.62 -1.54 -33.69
N ARG A 107 63.76 -1.63 -32.65
CA ARG A 107 64.15 -1.78 -31.20
C ARG A 107 62.94 -1.85 -30.22
N LEU A 108 63.16 -2.49 -29.06
CA LEU A 108 62.23 -2.93 -27.98
C LEU A 108 63.09 -3.23 -26.69
N PRO A 109 62.59 -3.80 -25.55
CA PRO A 109 61.57 -3.35 -24.58
C PRO A 109 62.01 -3.61 -23.08
N ARG A 110 61.05 -3.85 -22.16
CA ARG A 110 61.11 -4.48 -20.77
C ARG A 110 61.03 -3.52 -19.55
N VAL A 111 60.73 -3.96 -18.30
CA VAL A 111 59.66 -4.82 -17.68
C VAL A 111 59.96 -5.11 -16.18
N GLY A 112 58.94 -5.13 -15.30
CA GLY A 112 58.97 -5.75 -13.93
C GLY A 112 59.33 -4.82 -12.74
N GLN A 113 59.22 -5.21 -11.46
CA GLN A 113 58.39 -6.24 -10.78
C GLN A 113 58.37 -6.04 -9.23
N THR A 114 57.31 -6.51 -8.55
CA THR A 114 57.03 -6.71 -7.09
C THR A 114 58.15 -6.62 -6.02
N ASN A 115 57.88 -5.98 -4.84
CA ASN A 115 57.80 -6.65 -3.50
C ASN A 115 57.54 -5.76 -2.25
N ASN A 116 57.16 -6.45 -1.15
CA ASN A 116 56.83 -6.10 0.25
C ASN A 116 57.63 -5.01 1.02
N GLY A 117 57.01 -4.46 2.09
CA GLY A 117 57.73 -3.89 3.27
C GLY A 117 56.86 -3.08 4.25
N TYR A 118 56.89 -3.41 5.55
CA TYR A 118 56.40 -2.55 6.67
C TYR A 118 57.59 -1.77 7.27
N VAL A 119 57.35 -0.61 7.92
CA VAL A 119 57.79 -0.23 9.30
C VAL A 119 57.74 1.30 9.58
N SER A 120 57.09 1.66 10.70
CA SER A 120 57.19 2.84 11.60
C SER A 120 57.46 4.31 11.13
N ASP A 121 56.52 5.17 11.56
CA ASP A 121 56.69 6.39 12.39
C ASP A 121 57.20 7.76 11.85
N ASP A 122 56.25 8.71 11.94
CA ASP A 122 56.29 10.11 12.43
C ASP A 122 56.85 11.34 11.66
N ASP A 123 56.22 12.47 12.05
CA ASP A 123 56.49 13.90 11.89
C ASP A 123 56.49 14.62 10.52
N GLY A 124 55.50 15.53 10.35
CA GLY A 124 55.83 16.96 10.11
C GLY A 124 55.36 17.65 8.81
N ASN A 125 54.26 18.43 8.89
CA ASN A 125 53.80 19.45 7.93
C ASN A 125 53.47 18.97 6.48
N ALA A 126 52.58 19.61 5.69
CA ALA A 126 52.12 21.00 5.71
C ALA A 126 50.66 21.19 5.20
N GLU A 127 50.10 22.35 5.56
CA GLU A 127 49.09 23.18 4.86
C GLU A 127 48.11 22.57 3.83
N THR A 128 46.81 22.72 4.11
CA THR A 128 45.79 22.97 3.06
C THR A 128 44.91 24.17 3.43
N PHE A 129 44.72 25.10 2.47
CA PHE A 129 43.93 26.31 2.68
C PHE A 129 42.43 26.02 2.76
N ARG A 130 41.74 26.55 3.78
CA ARG A 130 40.27 26.60 3.88
C ARG A 130 39.77 28.01 4.18
N VAL A 131 39.00 28.58 3.26
CA VAL A 131 38.31 29.88 3.43
C VAL A 131 36.92 29.65 4.08
N LYS A 132 36.47 30.61 4.90
CA LYS A 132 35.34 30.46 5.84
C LYS A 132 34.10 31.27 5.43
N TYR A 133 32.91 30.72 5.73
CA TYR A 133 31.74 31.42 6.30
C TYR A 133 31.05 30.40 7.24
N LYS A 134 30.79 30.61 8.55
CA LYS A 134 29.92 31.59 9.27
C LYS A 134 28.42 31.43 8.92
N ASN A 135 27.46 31.32 9.84
CA ASN A 135 27.40 31.36 11.33
C ASN A 135 26.60 30.13 11.85
N MET A 136 26.87 29.52 13.02
CA MET A 136 26.68 29.94 14.43
C MET A 136 25.22 30.03 14.92
N VAL A 137 24.93 29.34 16.04
CA VAL A 137 23.64 29.22 16.76
C VAL A 137 23.83 29.66 18.21
N ILE A 138 22.84 30.35 18.81
CA ILE A 138 22.75 30.65 20.26
C ILE A 138 21.27 30.52 20.69
N GLU A 139 21.04 30.01 21.90
CA GLU A 139 19.75 29.94 22.61
C GLU A 139 19.66 31.08 23.65
N GLU A 140 18.48 31.64 23.93
CA GLU A 140 18.22 32.41 25.16
C GLU A 140 16.78 32.19 25.68
N GLU A 141 16.64 32.05 27.01
CA GLU A 141 15.36 32.20 27.73
C GLU A 141 14.97 33.69 27.87
N PRO A 142 13.78 33.99 28.41
CA PRO A 142 13.78 34.98 29.49
C PRO A 142 12.95 34.62 30.73
N THR A 143 13.53 34.98 31.88
CA THR A 143 13.03 34.84 33.25
C THR A 143 11.63 35.39 33.53
N ARG A 144 10.90 34.73 34.46
CA ARG A 144 9.74 35.32 35.16
C ARG A 144 10.18 36.39 36.17
N ARG A 145 9.41 37.48 36.29
CA ARG A 145 9.29 38.29 37.52
C ARG A 145 7.84 38.66 37.78
N ASN A 146 7.44 38.67 39.04
CA ASN A 146 6.09 39.05 39.45
C ASN A 146 5.98 40.58 39.55
N ALA A 147 4.88 41.13 39.02
CA ALA A 147 4.31 42.39 39.46
C ALA A 147 2.78 42.24 39.46
N GLN A 148 2.14 42.71 40.52
CA GLN A 148 0.72 42.57 40.82
C GLN A 148 0.14 44.00 40.94
N ILE A 149 -1.13 44.21 40.57
CA ILE A 149 -2.13 45.14 41.18
C ILE A 149 -3.22 45.58 40.18
N ASP A 150 -4.45 45.58 40.71
CA ASP A 150 -5.73 46.18 40.31
C ASP A 150 -6.13 46.49 38.86
N THR A 151 -7.22 45.85 38.48
CA THR A 151 -8.35 46.47 37.78
C THR A 151 -9.06 47.52 38.65
N SER A 152 -9.45 48.68 38.11
CA SER A 152 -10.85 49.19 38.19
C SER A 152 -11.04 50.59 37.56
N GLN A 153 -12.29 50.89 37.15
CA GLN A 153 -12.86 52.23 36.87
C GLN A 153 -12.30 53.03 35.66
N LEU A 154 -13.04 53.92 34.98
CA LEU A 154 -14.48 53.97 34.63
C LEU A 154 -14.66 54.94 33.44
N SER A 155 -15.86 54.99 32.86
CA SER A 155 -16.43 56.07 32.01
C SER A 155 -16.11 56.12 30.50
N LYS A 156 -17.05 56.74 29.77
CA LYS A 156 -17.08 57.14 28.34
C LYS A 156 -17.51 58.65 28.33
N PRO A 157 -17.75 59.34 27.19
CA PRO A 157 -17.54 59.02 25.77
C PRO A 157 -16.91 60.19 24.93
N LYS A 158 -16.90 59.99 23.60
CA LYS A 158 -17.01 60.97 22.49
C LYS A 158 -15.75 61.39 21.71
N ASP A 159 -15.97 61.39 20.38
CA ASP A 159 -15.35 62.22 19.32
C ASP A 159 -13.81 62.12 19.12
N SER A 160 -13.27 62.32 17.92
CA SER A 160 -13.88 62.65 16.61
C SER A 160 -13.28 61.82 15.46
N ARG A 161 -13.85 61.99 14.26
CA ARG A 161 -13.24 61.56 12.99
C ARG A 161 -11.83 62.14 12.86
N ASP A 162 -10.79 61.33 12.95
CA ASP A 162 -9.49 61.49 12.27
C ASP A 162 -8.52 60.35 12.63
N ASN A 163 -8.52 59.27 11.83
CA ASN A 163 -7.40 58.31 11.70
C ASN A 163 -7.63 57.16 10.68
N LEU A 164 -8.74 57.15 9.91
CA LEU A 164 -9.04 56.04 8.98
C LEU A 164 -8.14 56.01 7.71
N ASN A 165 -7.30 57.04 7.50
CA ASN A 165 -6.53 57.24 6.26
C ASN A 165 -5.00 57.23 6.50
N LYS A 166 -4.45 56.11 7.00
CA LYS A 166 -3.06 55.67 6.72
C LYS A 166 -2.81 54.22 7.18
N LEU A 167 -1.96 53.52 6.43
CA LEU A 167 -1.46 52.15 6.67
C LEU A 167 -2.52 51.02 6.71
N ILE A 168 -3.16 50.77 5.56
CA ILE A 168 -3.50 49.39 5.14
C ILE A 168 -2.81 49.15 3.78
N LYS A 169 -2.16 47.99 3.62
CA LYS A 169 -1.53 47.60 2.34
C LYS A 169 -2.57 46.94 1.42
N PRO A 170 -2.47 47.06 0.07
CA PRO A 170 -3.49 46.51 -0.85
C PRO A 170 -3.73 44.99 -0.77
N GLN A 171 -2.81 44.22 -0.18
CA GLN A 171 -2.88 42.76 -0.14
C GLN A 171 -3.93 42.17 0.84
N SER A 172 -4.52 42.95 1.76
CA SER A 172 -5.40 42.39 2.81
C SER A 172 -6.89 42.34 2.48
N SER A 173 -7.41 43.19 1.57
CA SER A 173 -8.85 43.21 1.25
C SER A 173 -9.28 42.02 0.41
N ARG A 174 -8.50 41.66 -0.62
CA ARG A 174 -8.85 40.58 -1.56
C ARG A 174 -9.02 39.23 -0.86
N LYS A 175 -8.10 38.85 0.03
CA LYS A 175 -8.17 37.58 0.76
C LYS A 175 -9.42 37.49 1.64
N LEU A 176 -9.73 38.55 2.37
CA LEU A 176 -10.93 38.62 3.20
C LEU A 176 -12.22 38.50 2.37
N PHE A 177 -12.23 39.05 1.15
CA PHE A 177 -13.34 38.89 0.21
C PHE A 177 -13.44 37.46 -0.36
N GLN A 178 -12.31 36.82 -0.65
CA GLN A 178 -12.27 35.42 -1.10
C GLN A 178 -12.73 34.46 0.00
N GLU A 179 -12.35 34.72 1.26
CA GLU A 179 -12.84 34.02 2.45
C GLU A 179 -14.36 34.23 2.65
N LEU A 180 -14.88 35.44 2.39
CA LEU A 180 -16.32 35.71 2.41
C LEU A 180 -17.08 34.92 1.34
N ILE A 181 -16.58 34.84 0.10
CA ILE A 181 -17.16 34.01 -0.97
C ILE A 181 -17.17 32.53 -0.54
N ALA A 182 -16.04 32.01 -0.06
CA ALA A 182 -15.89 30.60 0.32
C ALA A 182 -16.80 30.16 1.48
N ASN A 183 -17.26 31.09 2.33
CA ASN A 183 -18.18 30.84 3.44
C ASN A 183 -19.65 31.20 3.14
N THR A 184 -20.00 31.61 1.91
CA THR A 184 -21.37 31.98 1.53
C THR A 184 -22.13 30.78 0.97
N ASP A 185 -23.27 30.42 1.58
CA ASP A 185 -24.20 29.43 1.01
C ASP A 185 -25.09 30.06 -0.09
N PHE A 186 -24.86 29.66 -1.33
CA PHE A 186 -25.65 30.09 -2.48
C PHE A 186 -26.85 29.20 -2.80
N SER A 187 -27.06 28.07 -2.10
CA SER A 187 -28.06 27.05 -2.43
C SER A 187 -29.48 27.59 -2.67
N ARG A 188 -29.86 28.60 -1.88
CA ARG A 188 -31.10 29.38 -1.96
C ARG A 188 -31.24 30.14 -3.28
N VAL A 189 -30.18 30.86 -3.68
CA VAL A 189 -30.13 31.64 -4.92
C VAL A 189 -30.13 30.70 -6.11
N ASP A 190 -29.27 29.68 -6.08
CA ASP A 190 -29.12 28.70 -7.17
C ASP A 190 -30.45 27.99 -7.46
N THR A 191 -31.13 27.51 -6.41
CA THR A 191 -32.42 26.83 -6.52
C THR A 191 -33.52 27.76 -7.06
N TYR A 192 -33.52 29.03 -6.67
CA TYR A 192 -34.46 30.01 -7.21
C TYR A 192 -34.22 30.24 -8.70
N VAL A 193 -32.96 30.51 -9.08
CA VAL A 193 -32.57 30.90 -10.44
C VAL A 193 -32.75 29.75 -11.45
N ILE A 194 -32.41 28.52 -11.07
CA ILE A 194 -32.63 27.31 -11.88
C ILE A 194 -34.13 27.11 -12.17
N ASN A 195 -35.02 27.44 -11.22
CA ASN A 195 -36.46 27.34 -11.43
C ASN A 195 -37.04 28.55 -12.20
N ALA A 196 -36.50 29.75 -11.96
CA ALA A 196 -36.83 30.94 -12.73
C ALA A 196 -36.45 30.80 -14.22
N GLY A 197 -35.26 30.27 -14.54
CA GLY A 197 -34.81 30.01 -15.90
C GLY A 197 -35.74 29.07 -16.66
N LYS A 198 -36.14 27.95 -16.04
CA LYS A 198 -37.15 27.03 -16.60
C LYS A 198 -38.49 27.72 -16.86
N GLU A 199 -38.96 28.57 -15.94
CA GLU A 199 -40.21 29.32 -16.11
C GLU A 199 -40.14 30.36 -17.24
N LEU A 200 -39.02 31.10 -17.35
CA LEU A 200 -38.76 32.06 -18.42
C LEU A 200 -38.73 31.35 -19.78
N LYS A 201 -38.01 30.23 -19.87
CA LYS A 201 -37.90 29.38 -21.07
C LYS A 201 -39.26 28.77 -21.46
N ARG A 202 -40.05 28.28 -20.48
CA ARG A 202 -41.43 27.78 -20.69
C ARG A 202 -42.37 28.87 -21.23
N LYS A 203 -42.21 30.11 -20.76
CA LYS A 203 -42.98 31.29 -21.21
C LYS A 203 -42.43 31.94 -22.49
N LYS A 204 -41.32 31.43 -23.05
CA LYS A 204 -40.61 32.01 -24.22
C LYS A 204 -40.18 33.47 -24.00
N ILE A 205 -39.78 33.81 -22.78
CA ILE A 205 -39.28 35.14 -22.41
C ILE A 205 -37.77 35.17 -22.67
N TYR A 206 -37.35 36.02 -23.61
CA TYR A 206 -35.95 36.14 -24.06
C TYR A 206 -35.35 37.55 -23.91
N SER A 207 -36.08 38.51 -23.32
CA SER A 207 -35.55 39.85 -23.01
C SER A 207 -34.51 39.75 -21.89
N VAL A 208 -33.32 40.32 -22.13
CA VAL A 208 -32.22 40.42 -21.16
C VAL A 208 -32.71 41.06 -19.87
N GLU A 209 -33.48 42.13 -19.99
CA GLU A 209 -34.00 42.94 -18.89
C GLU A 209 -34.98 42.13 -18.03
N THR A 210 -35.90 41.43 -18.68
CA THR A 210 -36.91 40.60 -18.00
C THR A 210 -36.22 39.44 -17.28
N ILE A 211 -35.23 38.79 -17.93
CA ILE A 211 -34.44 37.71 -17.33
C ILE A 211 -33.67 38.23 -16.11
N ALA A 212 -32.87 39.29 -16.29
CA ALA A 212 -32.05 39.90 -15.24
C ALA A 212 -32.87 40.29 -14.01
N GLN A 213 -33.96 41.04 -14.18
CA GLN A 213 -34.83 41.45 -13.07
C GLN A 213 -35.57 40.27 -12.42
N THR A 214 -35.83 39.19 -13.16
CA THR A 214 -36.41 37.98 -12.58
C THR A 214 -35.38 37.23 -11.72
N ILE A 215 -34.18 36.98 -12.23
CA ILE A 215 -33.20 36.11 -11.55
C ILE A 215 -32.62 36.74 -10.28
N ILE A 216 -32.55 38.07 -10.18
CA ILE A 216 -32.09 38.75 -8.96
C ILE A 216 -33.16 38.88 -7.87
N ASN A 217 -34.41 38.47 -8.13
CA ASN A 217 -35.48 38.59 -7.14
C ASN A 217 -35.17 37.76 -5.88
N GLY A 218 -35.22 38.41 -4.71
CA GLY A 218 -34.81 37.81 -3.44
C GLY A 218 -33.29 37.73 -3.22
N THR A 219 -32.45 38.31 -4.08
CA THR A 219 -31.03 38.57 -3.76
C THR A 219 -30.90 39.80 -2.86
N THR A 220 -29.93 39.77 -1.96
CA THR A 220 -29.73 40.77 -0.88
C THR A 220 -28.54 41.68 -1.12
N ASN A 221 -27.59 41.28 -1.96
CA ASN A 221 -26.32 41.94 -2.19
C ASN A 221 -25.75 41.61 -3.60
N ASP A 222 -24.69 42.31 -4.02
CA ASP A 222 -24.14 42.19 -5.38
C ASP A 222 -23.45 40.84 -5.66
N LEU A 223 -22.95 40.16 -4.63
CA LEU A 223 -22.39 38.81 -4.77
C LEU A 223 -23.49 37.78 -5.06
N GLU A 224 -24.65 37.88 -4.39
CA GLU A 224 -25.83 37.06 -4.71
C GLU A 224 -26.42 37.42 -6.09
N ARG A 225 -26.42 38.70 -6.50
CA ARG A 225 -26.85 39.13 -7.85
C ARG A 225 -25.95 38.53 -8.93
N LEU A 226 -24.63 38.59 -8.74
CA LEU A 226 -23.68 37.99 -9.68
C LEU A 226 -23.81 36.46 -9.71
N ARG A 227 -23.99 35.81 -8.55
CA ARG A 227 -24.25 34.36 -8.48
C ARG A 227 -25.49 34.00 -9.30
N ALA A 228 -26.56 34.78 -9.20
CA ALA A 228 -27.76 34.59 -9.99
C ALA A 228 -27.50 34.71 -11.50
N VAL A 229 -26.71 35.70 -11.93
CA VAL A 229 -26.28 35.82 -13.34
C VAL A 229 -25.46 34.60 -13.78
N TRP A 230 -24.45 34.18 -13.01
CA TRP A 230 -23.58 33.05 -13.35
C TRP A 230 -24.34 31.73 -13.41
N ILE A 231 -25.18 31.43 -12.40
CA ILE A 231 -26.02 30.21 -12.42
C ILE A 231 -27.06 30.25 -13.53
N TRP A 232 -27.64 31.40 -13.87
CA TRP A 232 -28.58 31.46 -14.98
C TRP A 232 -27.89 31.08 -16.30
N LEU A 233 -26.70 31.63 -16.56
CA LEU A 233 -25.88 31.29 -17.73
C LEU A 233 -25.55 29.79 -17.76
N CYS A 234 -24.99 29.27 -16.68
CA CYS A 234 -24.59 27.86 -16.56
C CYS A 234 -25.79 26.89 -16.64
N ASP A 235 -26.98 27.30 -16.19
CA ASP A 235 -28.18 26.45 -16.22
C ASP A 235 -28.92 26.50 -17.57
N ASN A 236 -28.97 27.64 -18.25
CA ASN A 236 -29.88 27.87 -19.37
C ASN A 236 -29.20 27.84 -20.75
N ILE A 237 -27.87 27.90 -20.79
CA ILE A 237 -27.04 27.85 -22.00
C ILE A 237 -26.25 26.53 -22.05
N GLU A 238 -26.20 25.90 -23.22
CA GLU A 238 -25.33 24.77 -23.56
C GLU A 238 -24.18 25.24 -24.47
N TYR A 239 -23.03 24.56 -24.47
CA TYR A 239 -21.97 24.91 -25.42
C TYR A 239 -22.32 24.49 -26.85
N ASP A 240 -22.14 25.42 -27.79
CA ASP A 240 -22.36 25.23 -29.24
C ASP A 240 -21.18 24.46 -29.86
N VAL A 241 -21.10 23.16 -29.60
CA VAL A 241 -20.01 22.29 -30.08
C VAL A 241 -19.97 22.23 -31.62
N GLU A 242 -21.13 22.20 -32.28
CA GLU A 242 -21.22 22.15 -33.74
C GLU A 242 -20.81 23.46 -34.38
N GLY A 243 -21.24 24.60 -33.84
CA GLY A 243 -20.81 25.92 -34.31
C GLY A 243 -19.32 26.13 -34.04
N PHE A 244 -18.83 25.75 -32.86
CA PHE A 244 -17.40 25.79 -32.52
C PHE A 244 -16.54 25.04 -33.55
N LEU A 245 -16.95 23.81 -33.91
CA LEU A 245 -16.34 22.96 -34.94
C LEU A 245 -16.56 23.46 -36.38
N GLY A 246 -17.37 24.50 -36.60
CA GLY A 246 -17.67 25.04 -37.94
C GLY A 246 -18.64 24.20 -38.76
N VAL A 247 -19.37 23.27 -38.14
CA VAL A 247 -20.44 22.48 -38.78
C VAL A 247 -21.68 23.35 -39.01
N THR A 248 -21.93 24.31 -38.10
CA THR A 248 -23.04 25.27 -38.15
C THR A 248 -22.53 26.70 -37.95
N LYS A 249 -23.41 27.71 -38.10
CA LYS A 249 -23.09 29.10 -37.77
C LYS A 249 -22.97 29.24 -36.24
N LYS A 250 -21.78 29.58 -35.74
CA LYS A 250 -21.50 29.91 -34.33
C LYS A 250 -22.55 30.84 -33.74
N LEU A 251 -23.11 30.44 -32.60
CA LEU A 251 -24.04 31.23 -31.81
C LEU A 251 -23.28 32.08 -30.78
N TYR A 252 -23.32 33.40 -30.95
CA TYR A 252 -22.60 34.36 -30.09
C TYR A 252 -23.32 35.71 -29.89
N SER A 253 -24.38 36.03 -30.63
CA SER A 253 -25.16 37.25 -30.36
C SER A 253 -26.04 37.02 -29.12
N PRO A 254 -26.19 38.00 -28.21
CA PRO A 254 -27.00 37.79 -27.00
C PRO A 254 -28.42 37.30 -27.28
N ASP A 255 -29.08 37.87 -28.30
CA ASP A 255 -30.43 37.49 -28.71
C ASP A 255 -30.50 36.04 -29.25
N ASP A 256 -29.53 35.60 -30.06
CA ASP A 256 -29.46 34.21 -30.52
C ASP A 256 -29.19 33.26 -29.36
N VAL A 257 -28.25 33.60 -28.49
CA VAL A 257 -27.84 32.77 -27.35
C VAL A 257 -28.98 32.55 -26.37
N ILE A 258 -29.67 33.62 -25.95
CA ILE A 258 -30.78 33.54 -25.00
C ILE A 258 -31.98 32.80 -25.61
N ARG A 259 -32.27 33.04 -26.91
CA ARG A 259 -33.39 32.42 -27.63
C ARG A 259 -33.19 30.93 -27.89
N THR A 260 -31.94 30.49 -28.15
CA THR A 260 -31.61 29.08 -28.44
C THR A 260 -31.23 28.29 -27.19
N GLY A 261 -30.68 28.97 -26.18
CA GLY A 261 -29.96 28.34 -25.08
C GLY A 261 -28.65 27.69 -25.51
N LYS A 262 -27.96 28.24 -26.52
CA LYS A 262 -26.67 27.72 -27.03
C LYS A 262 -25.67 28.82 -27.35
N ALA A 263 -24.40 28.64 -26.99
CA ALA A 263 -23.34 29.62 -27.23
C ALA A 263 -21.94 29.01 -27.39
N VAL A 264 -21.06 29.69 -28.14
CA VAL A 264 -19.60 29.60 -27.93
C VAL A 264 -19.16 30.56 -26.82
N CYS A 265 -17.90 30.50 -26.37
CA CYS A 265 -17.40 31.25 -25.20
C CYS A 265 -17.67 32.77 -25.24
N SER A 266 -17.50 33.44 -26.38
CA SER A 266 -17.84 34.87 -26.52
C SER A 266 -19.35 35.16 -26.38
N GLY A 267 -20.22 34.20 -26.69
CA GLY A 267 -21.66 34.31 -26.42
C GLY A 267 -22.00 34.24 -24.93
N TYR A 268 -21.33 33.35 -24.17
CA TYR A 268 -21.44 33.34 -22.71
C TYR A 268 -20.96 34.67 -22.11
N ALA A 269 -19.79 35.13 -22.51
CA ALA A 269 -19.18 36.34 -21.97
C ALA A 269 -19.98 37.62 -22.31
N GLY A 270 -20.53 37.69 -23.53
CA GLY A 270 -21.40 38.77 -23.98
C GLY A 270 -22.76 38.81 -23.27
N VAL A 271 -23.42 37.67 -23.06
CA VAL A 271 -24.67 37.63 -22.26
C VAL A 271 -24.40 37.92 -20.79
N CYS A 272 -23.28 37.47 -20.23
CA CYS A 272 -22.86 37.82 -18.88
C CYS A 272 -22.69 39.33 -18.70
N LEU A 273 -22.01 40.00 -19.65
CA LEU A 273 -21.86 41.45 -19.67
C LEU A 273 -23.22 42.17 -19.70
N GLN A 274 -24.13 41.75 -20.58
CA GLN A 274 -25.46 42.39 -20.69
C GLN A 274 -26.31 42.19 -19.42
N LEU A 275 -26.34 40.98 -18.84
CA LEU A 275 -27.04 40.72 -17.58
C LEU A 275 -26.43 41.52 -16.42
N CYS A 276 -25.10 41.58 -16.29
CA CYS A 276 -24.41 42.37 -15.26
C CYS A 276 -24.77 43.86 -15.35
N ASN A 277 -24.75 44.43 -16.56
CA ASN A 277 -25.10 45.83 -16.80
C ASN A 277 -26.53 46.17 -16.33
N VAL A 278 -27.51 45.29 -16.58
CA VAL A 278 -28.90 45.51 -16.14
C VAL A 278 -29.05 45.41 -14.61
N VAL A 279 -28.28 44.56 -13.94
CA VAL A 279 -28.35 44.39 -12.47
C VAL A 279 -27.43 45.37 -11.70
N GLY A 280 -26.74 46.28 -12.41
CA GLY A 280 -25.93 47.35 -11.83
C GLY A 280 -24.49 46.95 -11.45
N ILE A 281 -23.99 45.81 -11.96
CA ILE A 281 -22.63 45.32 -11.70
C ILE A 281 -21.72 45.69 -12.88
N GLU A 282 -20.62 46.39 -12.64
CA GLU A 282 -19.66 46.68 -13.71
C GLU A 282 -19.01 45.37 -14.18
N CYS A 283 -19.15 45.07 -15.47
CA CYS A 283 -18.58 43.90 -16.10
C CYS A 283 -17.77 44.29 -17.34
N ARG A 284 -16.76 43.49 -17.67
CA ARG A 284 -15.95 43.60 -18.88
C ARG A 284 -15.79 42.22 -19.49
N GLU A 285 -16.00 42.11 -20.79
CA GLU A 285 -15.56 40.96 -21.57
C GLU A 285 -14.02 40.99 -21.68
N VAL A 286 -13.39 39.85 -21.42
CA VAL A 286 -11.94 39.67 -21.50
C VAL A 286 -11.67 38.60 -22.55
N ASN A 287 -11.02 38.99 -23.65
CA ASN A 287 -10.58 38.08 -24.70
C ASN A 287 -9.12 37.66 -24.45
N GLY A 288 -8.78 36.41 -24.77
CA GLY A 288 -7.47 35.85 -24.46
C GLY A 288 -7.24 34.45 -25.00
N TYR A 289 -6.26 33.75 -24.42
CA TYR A 289 -5.94 32.36 -24.70
C TYR A 289 -6.31 31.47 -23.51
N GLY A 290 -7.15 30.47 -23.73
CA GLY A 290 -7.47 29.40 -22.78
C GLY A 290 -6.76 28.09 -23.15
N LYS A 291 -6.12 27.44 -22.18
CA LYS A 291 -5.58 26.06 -22.27
C LYS A 291 -6.68 25.00 -22.13
N GLY A 292 -7.76 25.18 -22.89
CA GLY A 292 -8.95 24.34 -22.84
C GLY A 292 -8.83 23.04 -23.62
N ILE A 293 -9.97 22.54 -24.08
CA ILE A 293 -10.08 21.30 -24.85
C ILE A 293 -9.18 21.36 -26.10
N GLY A 294 -8.29 20.37 -26.25
CA GLY A 294 -7.33 20.28 -27.35
C GLY A 294 -5.99 20.99 -27.11
N TYR A 295 -5.74 21.55 -25.92
CA TYR A 295 -4.42 22.01 -25.52
C TYR A 295 -3.48 20.84 -25.20
N GLU A 296 -2.26 20.84 -25.76
CA GLU A 296 -1.19 19.91 -25.38
C GLU A 296 -0.11 20.60 -24.50
N PRO A 297 0.48 19.91 -23.50
CA PRO A 297 1.48 20.50 -22.59
C PRO A 297 2.69 21.10 -23.32
N GLY A 298 2.80 22.43 -23.28
CA GLY A 298 3.87 23.19 -23.93
C GLY A 298 3.56 23.63 -25.38
N GLN A 299 2.33 23.46 -25.83
CA GLN A 299 1.82 24.07 -27.06
C GLN A 299 1.92 25.60 -27.00
N LYS A 300 2.35 26.21 -28.12
CA LYS A 300 2.43 27.67 -28.24
C LYS A 300 1.07 28.32 -28.44
N CYS A 301 0.88 29.49 -27.84
CA CYS A 301 -0.34 30.27 -27.98
C CYS A 301 -0.35 30.99 -29.34
N GLN A 302 -1.42 30.80 -30.12
CA GLN A 302 -1.59 31.44 -31.43
C GLN A 302 -2.90 32.25 -31.45
N GLY A 303 -2.77 33.56 -31.25
CA GLY A 303 -3.91 34.47 -31.14
C GLY A 303 -4.78 34.22 -29.89
N THR A 304 -5.96 34.82 -29.87
CA THR A 304 -7.00 34.58 -28.86
C THR A 304 -7.91 33.44 -29.30
N ASN A 305 -8.13 32.45 -28.43
CA ASN A 305 -9.04 31.32 -28.67
C ASN A 305 -10.20 31.23 -27.65
N HIS A 306 -10.22 32.09 -26.63
CA HIS A 306 -11.20 32.03 -25.53
C HIS A 306 -11.60 33.43 -25.03
N ALA A 307 -12.79 33.51 -24.42
CA ALA A 307 -13.36 34.75 -23.88
C ALA A 307 -14.14 34.46 -22.58
N TRP A 308 -13.97 35.34 -21.59
CA TRP A 308 -14.54 35.24 -20.24
C TRP A 308 -14.85 36.65 -19.71
N ASN A 309 -15.12 36.81 -18.41
CA ASN A 309 -15.43 38.12 -17.82
C ASN A 309 -14.52 38.51 -16.66
N ALA A 310 -14.31 39.82 -16.52
CA ALA A 310 -13.90 40.47 -15.28
C ALA A 310 -15.05 41.32 -14.74
N VAL A 311 -15.27 41.30 -13.43
CA VAL A 311 -16.37 42.01 -12.76
C VAL A 311 -15.88 42.81 -11.55
N ASN A 312 -16.50 43.95 -11.28
CA ASN A 312 -16.21 44.79 -10.13
C ASN A 312 -17.20 44.51 -8.99
N LEU A 313 -16.71 44.03 -7.84
CA LEU A 313 -17.49 43.85 -6.62
C LEU A 313 -16.79 44.61 -5.49
N GLY A 314 -17.52 45.48 -4.77
CA GLY A 314 -16.96 46.24 -3.65
C GLY A 314 -15.71 47.06 -4.00
N GLY A 315 -15.59 47.54 -5.24
CA GLY A 315 -14.44 48.30 -5.74
C GLY A 315 -13.22 47.46 -6.15
N HIS A 316 -13.35 46.12 -6.18
CA HIS A 316 -12.28 45.19 -6.52
C HIS A 316 -12.66 44.37 -7.77
N TRP A 317 -11.69 44.11 -8.66
CA TRP A 317 -11.90 43.29 -9.85
C TRP A 317 -11.62 41.80 -9.58
N HIS A 318 -12.53 40.95 -10.06
CA HIS A 318 -12.50 39.49 -9.97
C HIS A 318 -12.71 38.86 -11.34
N LEU A 319 -12.23 37.63 -11.55
CA LEU A 319 -12.34 36.88 -12.80
C LEU A 319 -13.39 35.78 -12.68
N LEU A 320 -14.16 35.55 -13.74
CA LEU A 320 -15.09 34.43 -13.84
C LEU A 320 -15.22 33.95 -15.28
N ASP A 321 -15.48 32.65 -15.42
CA ASP A 321 -15.88 32.04 -16.68
C ASP A 321 -17.16 31.21 -16.48
N SER A 322 -18.26 31.64 -17.09
CA SER A 322 -19.52 30.91 -17.14
C SER A 322 -19.55 29.83 -18.21
N CYS A 323 -18.68 29.92 -19.23
CA CYS A 323 -18.56 28.92 -20.30
C CYS A 323 -17.92 27.64 -19.78
N TRP A 324 -16.73 27.71 -19.15
CA TRP A 324 -16.10 26.55 -18.52
C TRP A 324 -16.73 26.22 -17.15
N GLY A 325 -17.44 27.17 -16.54
CA GLY A 325 -18.28 26.96 -15.35
C GLY A 325 -19.51 26.06 -15.59
N ALA A 326 -20.08 26.08 -16.80
CA ALA A 326 -21.30 25.34 -17.13
C ALA A 326 -21.11 23.83 -17.32
N GLY A 327 -19.94 23.39 -17.82
CA GLY A 327 -19.71 22.00 -18.18
C GLY A 327 -18.48 21.77 -19.04
N ASN A 328 -18.40 20.58 -19.66
CA ASN A 328 -17.35 20.19 -20.59
C ASN A 328 -17.95 19.67 -21.91
N CYS A 329 -17.12 19.48 -22.94
CA CYS A 329 -17.56 18.94 -24.23
C CYS A 329 -16.85 17.62 -24.54
N ASP A 330 -17.61 16.59 -24.89
CA ASP A 330 -17.05 15.42 -25.58
C ASP A 330 -16.96 15.77 -27.07
N MET A 331 -15.74 16.04 -27.56
CA MET A 331 -15.50 16.38 -28.96
C MET A 331 -15.64 15.19 -29.92
N SER A 332 -15.57 13.96 -29.40
CA SER A 332 -15.74 12.73 -30.20
C SER A 332 -17.23 12.45 -30.48
N GLN A 333 -18.08 12.67 -29.47
CA GLN A 333 -19.54 12.55 -29.58
C GLN A 333 -20.20 13.86 -30.07
N ARG A 334 -19.47 14.98 -30.00
CA ARG A 334 -19.94 16.36 -30.26
C ARG A 334 -21.04 16.83 -29.29
N VAL A 335 -20.98 16.35 -28.04
CA VAL A 335 -21.99 16.60 -26.99
C VAL A 335 -21.43 17.52 -25.92
N PHE A 336 -22.24 18.47 -25.47
CA PHE A 336 -21.97 19.25 -24.25
C PHE A 336 -22.51 18.53 -23.02
N ASN A 337 -21.64 18.22 -22.08
CA ASN A 337 -21.96 17.60 -20.80
C ASN A 337 -22.02 18.68 -19.71
N LYS A 338 -23.23 19.14 -19.42
CA LYS A 338 -23.51 20.10 -18.34
C LYS A 338 -23.09 19.54 -16.98
N CYS A 339 -22.13 20.19 -16.34
CA CYS A 339 -21.51 19.75 -15.08
C CYS A 339 -20.85 20.95 -14.40
N TYR A 340 -21.49 21.51 -13.37
CA TYR A 340 -21.06 22.78 -12.79
C TYR A 340 -19.68 22.70 -12.16
N ASN A 341 -18.89 23.73 -12.39
CA ASN A 341 -17.55 23.84 -11.84
C ASN A 341 -17.31 25.22 -11.20
N GLU A 342 -17.73 25.35 -9.94
CA GLU A 342 -17.53 26.48 -9.02
C GLU A 342 -16.12 27.12 -9.05
N PHE A 343 -15.08 26.37 -9.44
CA PHE A 343 -13.72 26.94 -9.58
C PHE A 343 -13.68 28.16 -10.51
N TYR A 344 -14.55 28.23 -11.53
CA TYR A 344 -14.62 29.37 -12.46
C TYR A 344 -15.60 30.48 -12.03
N PHE A 345 -16.13 30.44 -10.80
CA PHE A 345 -16.89 31.54 -10.20
C PHE A 345 -16.01 32.33 -9.24
N LEU A 346 -15.64 33.57 -9.65
CA LEU A 346 -14.81 34.48 -8.85
C LEU A 346 -13.44 33.90 -8.46
N THR A 347 -12.78 33.23 -9.41
CA THR A 347 -11.48 32.57 -9.22
C THR A 347 -10.40 33.56 -8.75
N ASP A 348 -9.51 33.11 -7.87
CA ASP A 348 -8.29 33.84 -7.56
C ASP A 348 -7.37 33.88 -8.80
N PRO A 349 -6.88 35.05 -9.26
CA PRO A 349 -6.11 35.12 -10.50
C PRO A 349 -4.77 34.39 -10.44
N GLU A 350 -4.19 34.19 -9.26
CA GLU A 350 -3.00 33.37 -9.08
C GLU A 350 -3.24 31.89 -9.45
N GLU A 351 -4.50 31.45 -9.41
CA GLU A 351 -4.98 30.14 -9.87
C GLU A 351 -5.49 30.20 -11.34
N PHE A 352 -6.24 31.23 -11.71
CA PHE A 352 -6.83 31.42 -13.05
C PHE A 352 -5.78 31.68 -14.15
N ILE A 353 -4.64 32.31 -13.84
CA ILE A 353 -3.54 32.55 -14.81
C ILE A 353 -2.83 31.25 -15.27
N ASN A 354 -3.19 30.09 -14.73
CA ASN A 354 -2.55 28.83 -15.12
C ASN A 354 -3.15 28.24 -16.39
N ASP A 355 -4.41 28.55 -16.69
CA ASP A 355 -5.14 28.13 -17.90
C ASP A 355 -5.70 29.30 -18.72
N HIS A 356 -5.92 30.50 -18.16
CA HIS A 356 -6.39 31.70 -18.88
C HIS A 356 -5.31 32.80 -18.98
N TYR A 357 -4.96 33.23 -20.19
CA TYR A 357 -4.05 34.36 -20.46
C TYR A 357 -4.76 35.48 -21.24
N PRO A 358 -5.04 36.65 -20.65
CA PRO A 358 -5.75 37.74 -21.32
C PRO A 358 -4.88 38.42 -22.37
N ALA A 359 -5.50 38.95 -23.43
CA ALA A 359 -4.82 39.75 -24.45
C ALA A 359 -4.34 41.12 -23.93
N GLU A 360 -5.04 41.69 -22.93
CA GLU A 360 -4.58 42.87 -22.20
C GLU A 360 -4.00 42.46 -20.84
N GLU A 361 -2.73 42.78 -20.57
CA GLU A 361 -2.01 42.41 -19.35
C GLU A 361 -2.73 42.81 -18.05
N LYS A 362 -3.41 43.97 -18.05
CA LYS A 362 -4.17 44.49 -16.91
C LYS A 362 -5.23 43.51 -16.38
N TRP A 363 -5.82 42.67 -17.26
CA TRP A 363 -6.85 41.71 -16.87
C TRP A 363 -6.29 40.42 -16.25
N GLN A 364 -4.97 40.30 -16.08
CA GLN A 364 -4.40 39.26 -15.23
C GLN A 364 -4.71 39.51 -13.76
N LEU A 365 -4.91 40.77 -13.35
CA LEU A 365 -5.20 41.18 -11.96
C LEU A 365 -4.21 40.63 -10.91
N LEU A 366 -2.97 40.35 -11.35
CA LEU A 366 -1.84 39.90 -10.54
C LEU A 366 -0.99 41.09 -10.08
N GLU A 367 -0.38 41.01 -8.89
CA GLU A 367 0.67 41.95 -8.46
C GLU A 367 1.93 41.87 -9.35
N ARG A 368 2.18 40.70 -9.95
CA ARG A 368 3.30 40.45 -10.87
C ARG A 368 2.78 39.75 -12.12
N PRO A 369 2.53 40.48 -13.22
CA PRO A 369 2.05 39.90 -14.46
C PRO A 369 2.98 38.80 -15.00
N VAL A 370 2.37 37.75 -15.52
CA VAL A 370 2.99 36.63 -16.22
C VAL A 370 3.08 37.00 -17.70
N ASN A 371 4.23 36.75 -18.33
CA ASN A 371 4.38 36.95 -19.77
C ASN A 371 4.01 35.67 -20.55
N LEU A 372 3.63 35.81 -21.83
CA LEU A 372 3.12 34.70 -22.64
C LEU A 372 4.08 33.48 -22.68
N LYS A 373 5.40 33.69 -22.76
CA LYS A 373 6.39 32.58 -22.79
C LYS A 373 6.51 31.85 -21.47
N GLU A 374 6.16 32.49 -20.35
CA GLU A 374 6.05 31.82 -19.06
C GLU A 374 4.71 31.09 -18.94
N PHE A 375 3.61 31.71 -19.40
CA PHE A 375 2.30 31.07 -19.46
C PHE A 375 2.29 29.78 -20.30
N GLU A 376 2.87 29.80 -21.51
CA GLU A 376 3.06 28.63 -22.38
C GLU A 376 3.76 27.47 -21.66
N LYS A 377 4.66 27.79 -20.72
CA LYS A 377 5.43 26.82 -19.94
C LYS A 377 4.76 26.41 -18.62
N ARG A 378 3.81 27.17 -18.08
CA ARG A 378 3.14 26.87 -16.80
C ARG A 378 2.27 25.62 -16.90
N VAL A 379 2.30 24.81 -15.85
CA VAL A 379 1.48 23.61 -15.70
C VAL A 379 0.00 23.98 -15.53
N THR A 380 -0.84 23.51 -16.46
CA THR A 380 -2.31 23.52 -16.32
C THR A 380 -2.69 22.64 -15.13
N LYS A 381 -3.56 23.14 -14.24
CA LYS A 381 -4.03 22.42 -13.06
C LYS A 381 -5.55 22.44 -13.04
N SER A 382 -6.18 21.29 -12.87
CA SER A 382 -7.64 21.18 -12.84
C SER A 382 -8.23 21.81 -11.58
N ALA A 383 -9.53 22.14 -11.61
CA ALA A 383 -10.27 22.58 -10.42
C ALA A 383 -10.13 21.61 -9.22
N GLN A 384 -9.95 20.30 -9.47
CA GLN A 384 -9.81 19.32 -8.41
C GLN A 384 -8.41 19.32 -7.76
N PHE A 385 -7.39 19.86 -8.43
CA PHE A 385 -6.09 20.10 -7.82
C PHE A 385 -6.21 21.09 -6.65
N TYR A 386 -6.89 22.21 -6.87
CA TYR A 386 -7.11 23.24 -5.85
C TYR A 386 -8.11 22.78 -4.79
N ARG A 387 -9.18 22.07 -5.17
CA ARG A 387 -10.16 21.50 -4.21
C ARG A 387 -9.56 20.44 -3.26
N LEU A 388 -8.49 19.76 -3.66
CA LEU A 388 -7.73 18.84 -2.79
C LEU A 388 -6.61 19.55 -1.99
N GLY A 389 -6.53 20.88 -2.04
CA GLY A 389 -5.54 21.66 -1.30
C GLY A 389 -4.10 21.31 -1.68
N LEU A 390 -3.87 20.92 -2.94
CA LEU A 390 -2.56 20.50 -3.44
C LEU A 390 -1.70 21.71 -3.83
N THR A 391 -0.38 21.55 -3.70
CA THR A 391 0.60 22.54 -4.15
C THR A 391 1.66 21.88 -5.00
N LEU A 392 1.98 22.44 -6.17
CA LEU A 392 2.94 21.84 -7.09
C LEU A 392 4.35 22.30 -6.69
N ILE A 393 5.15 21.40 -6.10
CA ILE A 393 6.51 21.71 -5.65
C ILE A 393 7.44 21.75 -6.86
N HIS A 394 7.48 20.67 -7.64
CA HIS A 394 8.35 20.51 -8.80
C HIS A 394 7.74 19.52 -9.83
N PRO A 395 7.97 19.67 -11.13
CA PRO A 395 8.52 20.86 -11.79
C PRO A 395 7.47 21.98 -11.83
N LYS A 396 7.92 23.24 -11.94
CA LYS A 396 7.02 24.39 -12.14
C LYS A 396 6.59 24.57 -13.62
N GLN A 397 7.26 23.86 -14.53
CA GLN A 397 7.02 23.91 -15.98
C GLN A 397 6.39 22.59 -16.46
N CYS A 398 5.56 22.67 -17.50
CA CYS A 398 4.82 21.53 -18.06
C CYS A 398 5.67 20.60 -18.92
N SER A 399 6.82 21.06 -19.42
CA SER A 399 7.83 20.19 -20.02
C SER A 399 9.06 20.11 -19.13
N LEU A 400 9.62 18.92 -19.04
CA LEU A 400 10.82 18.59 -18.28
C LEU A 400 11.69 17.60 -19.07
N ASP A 401 13.01 17.70 -18.91
CA ASP A 401 13.98 16.78 -19.51
C ASP A 401 14.45 15.76 -18.45
N THR A 402 14.90 14.56 -18.84
CA THR A 402 15.44 13.58 -17.88
C THR A 402 16.82 13.96 -17.37
N GLU A 403 17.00 13.88 -16.05
CA GLU A 403 18.31 13.89 -15.41
C GLU A 403 18.76 12.44 -15.22
N ASN A 404 19.92 12.06 -15.76
CA ASN A 404 20.46 10.69 -15.70
C ASN A 404 19.48 9.58 -16.14
N GLY A 405 18.56 9.89 -17.07
CA GLY A 405 17.57 8.93 -17.58
C GLY A 405 16.33 8.75 -16.70
N GLU A 406 16.13 9.58 -15.69
CA GLU A 406 14.89 9.64 -14.90
C GLU A 406 14.39 11.08 -14.70
N ALA A 407 13.20 11.21 -14.13
CA ALA A 407 12.60 12.49 -13.78
C ALA A 407 11.77 12.37 -12.50
N THR A 408 11.55 13.47 -11.79
CA THR A 408 10.71 13.50 -10.58
C THR A 408 9.64 14.58 -10.69
N ILE A 409 8.41 14.25 -10.32
CA ILE A 409 7.32 15.19 -10.03
C ILE A 409 7.05 15.13 -8.53
N SER A 410 6.71 16.26 -7.91
CA SER A 410 6.46 16.36 -6.47
C SER A 410 5.42 17.42 -6.13
N MET A 411 4.51 17.06 -5.23
CA MET A 411 3.42 17.91 -4.74
C MET A 411 3.40 17.94 -3.22
N GLY A 412 3.00 19.06 -2.64
CA GLY A 412 2.64 19.19 -1.24
C GLY A 412 1.12 18.99 -1.06
N LEU A 413 0.74 18.36 0.05
CA LEU A 413 -0.64 18.15 0.47
C LEU A 413 -0.89 19.02 1.71
N SER A 414 -2.01 19.74 1.75
CA SER A 414 -2.57 20.25 3.01
C SER A 414 -3.43 19.18 3.71
N GLU A 415 -4.18 18.40 2.92
CA GLU A 415 -5.04 17.32 3.40
C GLU A 415 -4.69 15.95 2.73
N PRO A 416 -4.95 14.80 3.39
CA PRO A 416 -4.62 13.49 2.85
C PRO A 416 -5.35 13.15 1.53
N ALA A 417 -4.60 12.70 0.53
CA ALA A 417 -5.12 12.31 -0.79
C ALA A 417 -4.47 11.01 -1.31
N ASP A 418 -5.26 10.19 -2.00
CA ASP A 418 -4.77 9.04 -2.77
C ASP A 418 -4.39 9.51 -4.19
N PHE A 419 -3.33 8.95 -4.77
CA PHE A 419 -2.86 9.28 -6.12
C PHE A 419 -2.73 8.05 -7.02
N THR A 420 -2.86 8.28 -8.33
CA THR A 420 -2.45 7.36 -9.40
C THR A 420 -1.95 8.17 -10.59
N TYR A 421 -1.28 7.50 -11.52
CA TYR A 421 -0.71 8.11 -12.71
C TYR A 421 -0.86 7.17 -13.91
N THR A 422 -0.72 7.73 -15.11
CA THR A 422 -0.49 7.01 -16.37
C THR A 422 0.75 7.60 -17.05
N ILE A 423 1.39 6.81 -17.92
CA ILE A 423 2.55 7.23 -18.71
C ILE A 423 2.28 6.81 -20.15
N TYR A 424 2.31 7.76 -21.08
CA TYR A 424 2.18 7.50 -22.52
C TYR A 424 3.50 7.77 -23.23
N GLN A 425 3.96 6.86 -24.08
CA GLN A 425 5.00 7.17 -25.07
C GLN A 425 4.38 7.91 -26.25
N CYS A 426 4.96 9.04 -26.64
CA CYS A 426 4.49 9.91 -27.72
C CYS A 426 5.27 9.64 -29.02
N ASN A 427 4.67 8.89 -29.94
CA ASN A 427 5.25 8.57 -31.25
C ASN A 427 4.50 9.36 -32.34
N GLY A 428 4.89 10.63 -32.52
CA GLY A 428 4.11 11.59 -33.31
C GLY A 428 2.75 11.83 -32.67
N SER A 429 1.67 11.78 -33.46
CA SER A 429 0.29 11.89 -32.95
C SER A 429 -0.22 10.63 -32.23
N LYS A 430 0.52 9.51 -32.24
CA LYS A 430 0.11 8.28 -31.56
C LYS A 430 0.68 8.22 -30.14
N LYS A 431 -0.20 8.26 -29.15
CA LYS A 431 0.10 7.95 -27.74
C LYS A 431 -0.04 6.43 -27.52
N THR A 432 0.85 5.83 -26.73
CA THR A 432 0.84 4.39 -26.37
C THR A 432 1.07 4.26 -24.86
N GLU A 433 0.15 3.65 -24.12
CA GLU A 433 0.29 3.53 -22.66
C GLU A 433 1.44 2.58 -22.30
N LEU A 434 2.21 2.96 -21.28
CA LEU A 434 3.29 2.18 -20.70
C LEU A 434 2.88 1.62 -19.34
N SER A 435 3.47 0.48 -18.98
CA SER A 435 3.28 -0.13 -17.67
C SER A 435 3.69 0.81 -16.53
N LYS A 436 2.92 0.76 -15.43
CA LYS A 436 3.22 1.47 -14.18
C LYS A 436 4.50 0.99 -13.50
N SER A 437 5.08 -0.13 -13.92
CA SER A 437 6.45 -0.54 -13.58
C SER A 437 7.51 0.53 -13.88
N ARG A 438 7.21 1.51 -14.75
CA ARG A 438 8.09 2.64 -15.11
C ARG A 438 7.94 3.87 -14.18
N GLY A 439 7.17 3.77 -13.09
CA GLY A 439 7.00 4.82 -12.09
C GLY A 439 7.11 4.34 -10.64
N LEU A 440 7.82 5.12 -9.81
CA LEU A 440 7.89 4.96 -8.36
C LEU A 440 7.07 6.08 -7.71
N LEU A 441 5.82 5.79 -7.33
CA LEU A 441 4.95 6.70 -6.58
C LEU A 441 5.13 6.50 -5.07
N ILE A 442 5.46 7.57 -4.36
CA ILE A 442 5.58 7.62 -2.90
C ILE A 442 4.59 8.68 -2.39
N ILE A 443 3.81 8.35 -1.36
CA ILE A 443 2.85 9.25 -0.73
C ILE A 443 3.19 9.34 0.77
N THR A 444 3.25 10.55 1.30
CA THR A 444 3.41 10.85 2.73
C THR A 444 2.19 11.64 3.23
N LYS A 445 2.16 11.97 4.53
CA LYS A 445 1.07 12.78 5.12
C LYS A 445 0.97 14.20 4.56
N SER A 446 2.05 14.74 3.97
CA SER A 446 2.14 16.14 3.54
C SER A 446 2.75 16.32 2.15
N SER A 447 3.08 15.23 1.44
CA SER A 447 3.68 15.29 0.11
C SER A 447 3.44 14.01 -0.70
N MET A 448 3.45 14.16 -2.02
CA MET A 448 3.52 13.07 -3.00
C MET A 448 4.75 13.28 -3.88
N LYS A 449 5.46 12.19 -4.19
CA LYS A 449 6.61 12.16 -5.11
C LYS A 449 6.41 11.03 -6.11
N LEU A 450 6.45 11.34 -7.41
CA LEU A 450 6.49 10.35 -8.49
C LEU A 450 7.84 10.45 -9.20
N ARG A 451 8.65 9.38 -9.16
CA ARG A 451 9.85 9.25 -10.01
C ARG A 451 9.51 8.41 -11.24
N VAL A 452 9.76 8.95 -12.43
CA VAL A 452 9.45 8.30 -13.73
C VAL A 452 10.75 7.93 -14.43
N ILE A 453 10.83 6.71 -14.96
CA ILE A 453 12.04 6.16 -15.59
C ILE A 453 11.67 5.64 -17.00
N PRO A 454 11.80 6.49 -18.04
CA PRO A 454 11.40 6.12 -19.39
C PRO A 454 12.24 4.97 -19.97
N PRO A 455 11.64 4.00 -20.69
CA PRO A 455 12.34 2.83 -21.23
C PRO A 455 13.25 3.15 -22.42
N THR A 456 13.01 4.27 -23.11
CA THR A 456 13.66 4.65 -24.37
C THR A 456 13.97 6.15 -24.41
N ALA A 457 14.82 6.56 -25.36
CA ALA A 457 14.91 7.96 -25.74
C ALA A 457 13.65 8.37 -26.52
N GLY A 458 13.11 9.56 -26.27
CA GLY A 458 11.85 10.00 -26.86
C GLY A 458 11.11 11.04 -26.02
N SER A 459 9.85 11.30 -26.36
CA SER A 459 8.93 12.12 -25.56
C SER A 459 7.83 11.25 -24.95
N PHE A 460 7.43 11.60 -23.73
CA PHE A 460 6.46 10.88 -22.92
C PHE A 460 5.52 11.87 -22.25
N GLU A 461 4.25 11.52 -22.15
CA GLU A 461 3.26 12.28 -21.37
C GLU A 461 3.00 11.55 -20.06
N VAL A 462 3.08 12.27 -18.95
CA VAL A 462 2.81 11.74 -17.60
C VAL A 462 1.59 12.47 -17.07
N GLU A 463 0.50 11.76 -16.86
CA GLU A 463 -0.73 12.32 -16.29
C GLU A 463 -0.88 11.92 -14.83
N LEU A 464 -1.29 12.88 -13.99
CA LEU A 464 -1.53 12.67 -12.57
C LEU A 464 -3.02 12.78 -12.24
N PHE A 465 -3.50 11.84 -11.42
CA PHE A 465 -4.87 11.80 -10.95
C PHE A 465 -4.91 11.60 -9.43
N ALA A 466 -5.88 12.20 -8.75
CA ALA A 466 -6.04 12.07 -7.30
C ALA A 466 -7.51 12.06 -6.86
N ARG A 467 -7.70 11.74 -5.57
CA ARG A 467 -8.96 11.84 -4.82
C ARG A 467 -8.63 12.06 -3.34
N ALA A 468 -9.58 12.56 -2.55
CA ALA A 468 -9.40 12.63 -1.10
C ALA A 468 -9.24 11.23 -0.50
N ALA A 469 -8.37 11.07 0.50
CA ALA A 469 -8.05 9.76 1.06
C ALA A 469 -9.29 9.06 1.64
N GLY A 470 -9.36 7.74 1.46
CA GLY A 470 -10.48 6.92 1.93
C GLY A 470 -11.78 7.03 1.12
N VAL A 471 -11.88 7.97 0.16
CA VAL A 471 -13.05 8.07 -0.73
C VAL A 471 -13.00 6.97 -1.79
N THR A 472 -14.00 6.09 -1.82
CA THR A 472 -14.16 5.09 -2.87
C THR A 472 -14.75 5.72 -4.13
N GLY A 473 -14.02 5.71 -5.24
CA GLY A 473 -14.49 6.22 -6.53
C GLY A 473 -13.38 6.30 -7.57
N LEU A 474 -13.72 6.87 -8.72
CA LEU A 474 -12.77 7.23 -9.78
C LEU A 474 -11.79 8.30 -9.28
N TYR A 475 -10.57 8.26 -9.79
CA TYR A 475 -9.60 9.35 -9.60
C TYR A 475 -9.89 10.48 -10.59
N SER A 476 -9.77 11.73 -10.14
CA SER A 476 -9.91 12.91 -11.00
C SER A 476 -8.56 13.35 -11.53
N HIS A 477 -8.50 13.74 -12.81
CA HIS A 477 -7.30 14.32 -13.42
C HIS A 477 -6.89 15.62 -12.72
N LEU A 478 -5.58 15.79 -12.53
CA LEU A 478 -4.97 16.96 -11.90
C LEU A 478 -4.23 17.83 -12.92
N CYS A 479 -3.29 17.21 -13.65
CA CYS A 479 -2.35 17.88 -14.56
C CYS A 479 -1.57 16.83 -15.37
N SER A 480 -1.05 17.24 -16.54
CA SER A 480 -0.21 16.41 -17.41
C SER A 480 1.12 17.11 -17.72
N PHE A 481 2.19 16.32 -17.87
CA PHE A 481 3.55 16.81 -18.10
C PHE A 481 4.19 16.13 -19.33
N LEU A 482 4.92 16.90 -20.14
CA LEU A 482 5.69 16.42 -21.29
C LEU A 482 7.16 16.18 -20.91
N LEU A 483 7.47 14.93 -20.58
CA LEU A 483 8.79 14.43 -20.23
C LEU A 483 9.60 14.08 -21.50
N LYS A 484 10.83 14.59 -21.60
CA LYS A 484 11.76 14.29 -22.70
C LYS A 484 12.94 13.47 -22.19
N CYS A 485 13.14 12.29 -22.76
CA CYS A 485 14.28 11.43 -22.45
C CYS A 485 15.33 11.51 -23.56
N ALA A 486 16.48 12.14 -23.27
CA ALA A 486 17.61 12.20 -24.21
C ALA A 486 18.49 10.94 -24.16
N LYS A 487 18.66 10.35 -22.98
CA LYS A 487 19.40 9.10 -22.73
C LYS A 487 18.66 8.30 -21.66
N PRO A 488 18.01 7.17 -21.99
CA PRO A 488 17.41 6.30 -20.98
C PRO A 488 18.53 5.64 -20.16
N LYS A 489 18.28 5.41 -18.86
CA LYS A 489 19.16 4.57 -18.06
C LYS A 489 18.76 3.09 -18.19
N PRO A 490 19.69 2.14 -18.01
CA PRO A 490 19.34 0.74 -17.83
C PRO A 490 18.34 0.59 -16.68
N PHE A 491 17.17 0.02 -16.96
CA PHE A 491 16.10 -0.14 -15.97
C PHE A 491 15.26 -1.38 -16.28
N GLU A 492 15.38 -2.37 -15.40
CA GLU A 492 14.45 -3.49 -15.29
C GLU A 492 13.05 -2.98 -14.89
N ASP A 493 11.99 -3.63 -15.37
CA ASP A 493 10.64 -3.28 -14.94
C ASP A 493 10.46 -3.59 -13.45
N LEU A 494 9.96 -2.61 -12.68
CA LEU A 494 9.56 -2.86 -11.30
C LEU A 494 8.41 -3.89 -11.25
N PRO A 495 8.40 -4.78 -10.24
CA PRO A 495 7.27 -5.66 -9.99
C PRO A 495 5.99 -4.85 -9.72
N GLU A 496 4.84 -5.45 -9.97
CA GLU A 496 3.55 -4.79 -9.74
C GLU A 496 3.39 -4.40 -8.25
N ASN A 497 2.85 -3.20 -8.03
CA ASN A 497 2.54 -2.68 -6.70
C ASN A 497 1.02 -2.72 -6.46
N PRO A 498 0.51 -3.65 -5.62
CA PRO A 498 -0.93 -3.75 -5.34
C PRO A 498 -1.48 -2.60 -4.48
N SER A 499 -0.61 -1.81 -3.85
CA SER A 499 -0.96 -0.64 -3.02
C SER A 499 -0.94 0.70 -3.79
N LEU A 500 -0.66 0.69 -5.09
CA LEU A 500 -0.46 1.86 -5.98
C LEU A 500 0.71 2.80 -5.61
N CYS A 501 1.14 2.84 -4.36
CA CYS A 501 2.24 3.64 -3.83
C CYS A 501 3.18 2.78 -2.97
N TRP A 502 4.43 3.20 -2.86
CA TRP A 502 5.49 2.49 -2.14
C TRP A 502 5.72 3.08 -0.75
N GLY A 503 6.09 2.22 0.20
CA GLY A 503 6.12 2.49 1.64
C GLY A 503 4.80 2.16 2.33
N ILE A 504 4.57 2.75 3.50
CA ILE A 504 3.29 2.68 4.23
C ILE A 504 2.27 3.62 3.57
N SER A 505 1.10 3.11 3.19
CA SER A 505 0.05 3.91 2.56
C SER A 505 -0.69 4.79 3.57
N PRO A 506 -1.39 5.87 3.14
CA PRO A 506 -2.24 6.67 4.01
C PRO A 506 -3.28 5.84 4.78
N ASP A 507 -3.88 4.83 4.12
CA ASP A 507 -4.81 3.89 4.75
C ASP A 507 -4.11 2.93 5.73
N GLY A 508 -2.85 2.57 5.50
CA GLY A 508 -2.03 1.80 6.44
C GLY A 508 -1.80 2.52 7.77
N TYR A 509 -1.52 3.83 7.72
CA TYR A 509 -1.45 4.66 8.93
C TYR A 509 -2.81 4.72 9.66
N ALA A 510 -3.92 4.88 8.94
CA ALA A 510 -5.27 4.87 9.53
C ALA A 510 -5.63 3.50 10.16
N ARG A 511 -5.06 2.41 9.65
CA ARG A 511 -5.16 1.05 10.19
C ARG A 511 -4.21 0.75 11.36
N GLY A 512 -3.43 1.74 11.80
CA GLY A 512 -2.60 1.63 13.00
C GLY A 512 -1.17 1.18 12.75
N LEU A 513 -0.66 1.19 11.52
CA LEU A 513 0.80 1.23 11.31
C LEU A 513 1.35 2.61 11.70
N ARG A 514 2.56 2.65 12.24
CA ARG A 514 3.35 3.86 12.49
C ARG A 514 4.57 3.88 11.57
N SER A 515 5.31 4.99 11.58
CA SER A 515 6.56 5.14 10.82
C SER A 515 7.58 4.03 11.14
N CYS A 516 8.23 3.53 10.09
CA CYS A 516 9.41 2.68 10.16
C CYS A 516 10.65 3.43 9.66
N GLU A 517 11.83 2.81 9.78
CA GLU A 517 13.11 3.34 9.30
C GLU A 517 13.14 3.52 7.77
N TYR A 518 12.39 2.68 7.05
CA TYR A 518 12.30 2.69 5.60
C TYR A 518 11.18 3.59 5.08
N GLY A 519 11.48 4.38 4.04
CA GLY A 519 10.49 5.15 3.29
C GLY A 519 9.82 4.33 2.18
N GLY A 520 9.32 5.03 1.15
CA GLY A 520 8.85 4.42 -0.10
C GLY A 520 9.92 4.32 -1.21
N GLU A 521 11.18 4.62 -0.89
CA GLU A 521 12.31 4.47 -1.81
C GLU A 521 12.75 3.00 -1.91
N VAL A 522 13.61 2.69 -2.88
CA VAL A 522 14.16 1.33 -3.08
C VAL A 522 15.05 0.94 -1.89
N ILE A 523 14.84 -0.26 -1.36
CA ILE A 523 15.66 -0.86 -0.30
C ILE A 523 16.72 -1.77 -0.95
N GLU A 524 17.93 -1.26 -1.07
CA GLU A 524 19.08 -1.95 -1.69
C GLU A 524 19.68 -3.03 -0.76
N LEU A 525 19.58 -4.29 -1.15
CA LEU A 525 20.05 -5.44 -0.38
C LEU A 525 21.35 -6.01 -0.98
N ARG A 526 22.40 -6.15 -0.16
CA ARG A 526 23.69 -6.79 -0.52
C ARG A 526 23.76 -8.27 -0.19
N SER A 527 22.71 -8.78 0.45
CA SER A 527 22.47 -10.17 0.83
C SER A 527 20.98 -10.44 0.71
N GLY A 528 20.60 -11.64 0.28
CA GLY A 528 19.20 -12.06 0.19
C GLY A 528 18.52 -12.30 1.54
N ARG A 529 18.97 -11.66 2.63
CA ARG A 529 18.37 -11.68 3.96
C ARG A 529 18.06 -10.24 4.36
N PHE A 530 16.82 -9.97 4.74
CA PHE A 530 16.31 -8.65 5.11
C PHE A 530 15.35 -8.77 6.29
N GLU A 531 15.23 -7.72 7.09
CA GLU A 531 14.25 -7.64 8.17
C GLU A 531 13.57 -6.28 8.18
N LEU A 532 12.24 -6.30 8.12
CA LEU A 532 11.39 -5.12 8.23
C LEU A 532 10.78 -5.06 9.63
N VAL A 533 11.09 -4.01 10.38
CA VAL A 533 10.42 -3.68 11.64
C VAL A 533 9.45 -2.52 11.41
N LEU A 534 8.16 -2.78 11.62
CA LEU A 534 7.11 -1.76 11.64
C LEU A 534 6.62 -1.55 13.08
N GLN A 535 6.51 -0.29 13.50
CA GLN A 535 5.86 0.09 14.75
C GLN A 535 4.33 0.09 14.54
N THR A 536 3.55 -0.30 15.55
CA THR A 536 2.08 -0.28 15.50
C THR A 536 1.50 0.66 16.56
N ALA A 537 0.23 1.04 16.40
CA ALA A 537 -0.51 1.88 17.33
C ALA A 537 -1.49 1.09 18.23
N ARG A 538 -1.62 -0.22 17.96
CA ARG A 538 -2.48 -1.20 18.64
C ARG A 538 -2.14 -2.62 18.13
N PRO A 539 -2.60 -3.68 18.82
CA PRO A 539 -2.56 -5.05 18.29
C PRO A 539 -3.22 -5.20 16.92
N LEU A 540 -2.52 -5.82 15.97
CA LEU A 540 -2.99 -6.08 14.60
C LEU A 540 -2.77 -7.55 14.24
N ARG A 541 -3.68 -8.10 13.41
CA ARG A 541 -3.43 -9.35 12.67
C ARG A 541 -2.83 -8.99 11.32
N VAL A 542 -1.73 -9.65 10.97
CA VAL A 542 -0.89 -9.30 9.82
C VAL A 542 -0.72 -10.51 8.92
N ILE A 543 -0.66 -10.27 7.61
CA ILE A 543 -0.13 -11.19 6.61
C ILE A 543 0.90 -10.40 5.81
N CYS A 544 2.11 -10.94 5.68
CA CYS A 544 3.13 -10.41 4.77
C CYS A 544 3.27 -11.36 3.58
N SER A 545 3.41 -10.83 2.37
CA SER A 545 3.69 -11.63 1.17
C SER A 545 4.82 -11.01 0.36
N LEU A 546 5.61 -11.87 -0.28
CA LEU A 546 6.71 -11.50 -1.14
C LEU A 546 6.42 -11.95 -2.57
N SER A 547 6.67 -11.10 -3.57
CA SER A 547 6.63 -11.49 -4.98
C SER A 547 7.86 -11.03 -5.74
N HIS A 548 8.25 -11.82 -6.73
CA HIS A 548 9.36 -11.59 -7.68
C HIS A 548 9.07 -12.40 -8.94
N LYS A 549 9.62 -11.99 -10.09
CA LYS A 549 9.29 -12.55 -11.41
C LYS A 549 9.60 -14.05 -11.56
N ASP A 550 10.61 -14.55 -10.85
CA ASP A 550 11.08 -15.94 -10.90
C ASP A 550 10.62 -16.76 -9.68
N LEU A 551 9.77 -16.20 -8.81
CA LEU A 551 9.34 -16.79 -7.54
C LEU A 551 7.87 -17.24 -7.59
N ASP A 552 7.63 -18.55 -7.52
CA ASP A 552 6.28 -19.10 -7.42
C ASP A 552 5.66 -18.93 -6.01
N GLY A 553 4.33 -19.10 -5.92
CA GLY A 553 3.59 -18.90 -4.68
C GLY A 553 3.91 -19.87 -3.53
N THR A 554 4.45 -21.06 -3.84
CA THR A 554 4.83 -22.08 -2.85
C THR A 554 6.23 -21.81 -2.29
N LEU A 555 7.14 -21.30 -3.12
CA LEU A 555 8.42 -20.77 -2.66
C LEU A 555 8.25 -19.44 -1.90
N ALA A 556 7.30 -18.60 -2.31
CA ALA A 556 7.05 -17.29 -1.68
C ALA A 556 6.64 -17.37 -0.20
N THR A 557 5.83 -18.35 0.21
CA THR A 557 5.48 -18.55 1.63
C THR A 557 6.70 -18.92 2.47
N ARG A 558 7.67 -19.65 1.89
CA ARG A 558 8.95 -20.03 2.52
C ARG A 558 9.98 -18.90 2.52
N CYS A 559 9.67 -17.76 1.92
CA CYS A 559 10.52 -16.57 1.88
C CYS A 559 10.15 -15.51 2.93
N VAL A 560 9.10 -15.71 3.73
CA VAL A 560 8.60 -14.71 4.68
C VAL A 560 8.27 -15.36 6.03
N ALA A 561 8.78 -14.79 7.12
CA ALA A 561 8.37 -15.09 8.49
C ALA A 561 7.85 -13.81 9.14
N SER A 562 6.70 -13.85 9.81
CA SER A 562 6.08 -12.64 10.39
C SER A 562 5.62 -12.83 11.84
N GLN A 563 6.05 -11.90 12.69
CA GLN A 563 5.87 -11.88 14.13
C GLN A 563 5.11 -10.62 14.54
N ALA A 564 3.96 -10.78 15.19
CA ALA A 564 3.08 -9.70 15.60
C ALA A 564 3.02 -9.58 17.15
N GLU A 565 3.50 -8.44 17.64
CA GLU A 565 3.48 -8.02 19.05
C GLU A 565 2.45 -6.89 19.24
N ALA A 566 2.29 -6.37 20.46
CA ALA A 566 1.28 -5.34 20.75
C ALA A 566 1.56 -3.98 20.09
N GLU A 567 2.84 -3.58 20.03
CA GLU A 567 3.30 -2.28 19.50
C GLU A 567 4.30 -2.43 18.33
N LYS A 568 4.59 -3.66 17.90
CA LYS A 568 5.65 -3.98 16.94
C LYS A 568 5.23 -5.14 16.03
N LEU A 569 5.64 -5.06 14.77
CA LEU A 569 5.59 -6.12 13.76
C LEU A 569 7.01 -6.32 13.23
N THR A 570 7.48 -7.56 13.23
CA THR A 570 8.75 -7.96 12.62
C THR A 570 8.46 -8.88 11.44
N CYS A 571 9.05 -8.61 10.28
CA CYS A 571 8.92 -9.42 9.08
C CYS A 571 10.30 -9.72 8.52
N SER A 572 10.78 -10.95 8.76
CA SER A 572 12.06 -11.44 8.26
C SER A 572 11.85 -12.05 6.87
N VAL A 573 12.70 -11.67 5.90
CA VAL A 573 12.50 -11.91 4.47
C VAL A 573 13.74 -12.55 3.85
N LEU A 574 13.53 -13.53 2.98
CA LEU A 574 14.56 -14.23 2.21
C LEU A 574 14.35 -14.00 0.71
N CYS A 575 15.39 -13.56 0.00
CA CYS A 575 15.39 -13.35 -1.45
C CYS A 575 16.29 -14.42 -2.10
N PRO A 576 15.72 -15.49 -2.69
CA PRO A 576 16.49 -16.57 -3.33
C PRO A 576 17.03 -16.25 -4.74
N TYR A 577 16.73 -15.06 -5.27
CA TYR A 577 17.14 -14.59 -6.60
C TYR A 577 17.65 -13.14 -6.52
N THR A 578 18.34 -12.69 -7.56
CA THR A 578 18.69 -11.26 -7.72
C THR A 578 17.57 -10.50 -8.43
N GLY A 579 17.55 -9.17 -8.28
CA GLY A 579 16.55 -8.28 -8.87
C GLY A 579 15.49 -7.77 -7.87
N TYR A 580 14.38 -7.26 -8.40
CA TYR A 580 13.37 -6.52 -7.62
C TYR A 580 12.25 -7.39 -7.05
N TYR A 581 11.91 -7.13 -5.79
CA TYR A 581 10.85 -7.81 -5.04
C TYR A 581 9.81 -6.80 -4.52
N THR A 582 8.52 -7.16 -4.57
CA THR A 582 7.47 -6.47 -3.81
C THR A 582 7.24 -7.21 -2.49
N LEU A 583 7.51 -6.56 -1.36
CA LEU A 583 7.08 -7.01 -0.03
C LEU A 583 5.79 -6.27 0.34
N SER A 584 4.65 -6.96 0.30
CA SER A 584 3.34 -6.41 0.65
C SER A 584 2.94 -6.78 2.09
N VAL A 585 2.43 -5.81 2.84
CA VAL A 585 1.95 -5.97 4.22
C VAL A 585 0.45 -5.69 4.27
N TYR A 586 -0.32 -6.69 4.68
CA TYR A 586 -1.77 -6.63 4.84
C TYR A 586 -2.14 -6.72 6.31
N VAL A 587 -3.04 -5.85 6.78
CA VAL A 587 -3.42 -5.79 8.20
C VAL A 587 -4.93 -5.81 8.41
N ARG A 588 -5.36 -6.22 9.61
CA ARG A 588 -6.68 -5.97 10.19
C ARG A 588 -6.55 -5.82 11.71
N ASP A 589 -7.53 -5.18 12.34
CA ASP A 589 -7.59 -5.04 13.80
C ASP A 589 -7.70 -6.40 14.47
N TYR A 590 -6.96 -6.63 15.56
CA TYR A 590 -6.85 -7.98 16.15
C TYR A 590 -8.19 -8.56 16.61
N GLU A 591 -9.03 -7.73 17.25
CA GLU A 591 -10.39 -8.06 17.69
C GLU A 591 -11.39 -8.34 16.54
N SER A 592 -11.04 -7.99 15.29
CA SER A 592 -11.97 -8.04 14.15
C SER A 592 -12.11 -9.45 13.56
N GLY A 593 -12.88 -10.31 14.25
CA GLY A 593 -13.01 -11.75 13.96
C GLY A 593 -13.14 -12.10 12.47
N ASN A 594 -14.05 -11.45 11.73
CA ASN A 594 -14.36 -11.73 10.32
C ASN A 594 -13.96 -10.60 9.34
N GLY A 595 -13.00 -9.74 9.69
CA GLY A 595 -12.46 -8.77 8.74
C GLY A 595 -11.49 -9.41 7.72
N ASN A 596 -11.61 -9.08 6.43
CA ASN A 596 -10.55 -9.34 5.45
C ASN A 596 -9.34 -8.43 5.75
N HIS A 597 -8.13 -8.97 5.64
CA HIS A 597 -6.90 -8.16 5.68
C HIS A 597 -6.88 -7.20 4.48
N LYS A 598 -6.42 -5.95 4.70
CA LYS A 598 -6.30 -4.91 3.67
C LYS A 598 -4.84 -4.48 3.53
N SER A 599 -4.43 -4.19 2.30
CA SER A 599 -3.06 -3.73 2.03
C SER A 599 -2.79 -2.40 2.73
N ALA A 600 -1.69 -2.34 3.47
CA ALA A 600 -1.33 -1.22 4.34
C ALA A 600 0.08 -0.67 4.04
N ALA A 601 0.96 -1.51 3.48
CA ALA A 601 2.24 -1.07 2.94
C ALA A 601 2.69 -1.99 1.79
N SER A 602 3.47 -1.44 0.87
CA SER A 602 4.24 -2.21 -0.12
C SER A 602 5.65 -1.64 -0.23
N PHE A 603 6.67 -2.45 0.04
CA PHE A 603 8.08 -2.06 -0.01
C PHE A 603 8.77 -2.69 -1.22
N LEU A 604 9.63 -1.92 -1.87
CA LEU A 604 10.41 -2.36 -3.03
C LEU A 604 11.82 -2.73 -2.57
N LEU A 605 12.11 -4.04 -2.55
CA LEU A 605 13.44 -4.54 -2.22
C LEU A 605 14.20 -4.82 -3.52
N HIS A 606 15.51 -4.57 -3.54
CA HIS A 606 16.37 -4.86 -4.68
C HIS A 606 17.55 -5.73 -4.24
N CYS A 607 17.51 -7.03 -4.59
CA CYS A 607 18.54 -7.99 -4.23
C CYS A 607 19.70 -7.91 -5.24
N THR A 608 20.74 -7.14 -4.89
CA THR A 608 21.89 -6.86 -5.77
C THR A 608 22.91 -7.99 -5.83
N SER A 609 23.07 -8.74 -4.73
CA SER A 609 24.11 -9.77 -4.59
C SER A 609 23.77 -10.76 -3.47
N ASN A 610 24.44 -11.92 -3.51
CA ASN A 610 24.37 -12.97 -2.47
C ASN A 610 22.92 -13.41 -2.12
N PRO A 611 22.12 -13.88 -3.10
CA PRO A 611 20.80 -14.44 -2.81
C PRO A 611 20.88 -15.67 -1.90
N VAL A 612 19.80 -15.96 -1.18
CA VAL A 612 19.72 -17.10 -0.23
C VAL A 612 19.56 -18.42 -0.98
N ASN A 613 20.23 -19.47 -0.52
CA ASN A 613 20.08 -20.81 -1.09
C ASN A 613 18.66 -21.34 -0.88
N LEU A 614 18.08 -22.04 -1.86
CA LEU A 614 16.73 -22.62 -1.73
C LEU A 614 16.62 -23.60 -0.54
N ASN A 615 17.72 -24.26 -0.15
CA ASN A 615 17.77 -25.14 1.03
C ASN A 615 17.87 -24.38 2.38
N GLU A 616 18.10 -23.07 2.35
CA GLU A 616 18.16 -22.18 3.52
C GLU A 616 16.86 -21.37 3.73
N LEU A 617 15.83 -21.61 2.90
CA LEU A 617 14.51 -21.01 3.05
C LEU A 617 13.84 -21.46 4.36
N PHE A 618 12.77 -20.75 4.74
CA PHE A 618 11.98 -21.16 5.90
C PHE A 618 11.30 -22.53 5.67
N PRO A 619 10.96 -23.24 6.74
CA PRO A 619 10.24 -24.52 6.63
C PRO A 619 8.90 -24.34 5.89
N PRO A 620 8.37 -25.40 5.25
CA PRO A 620 6.97 -25.42 4.84
C PRO A 620 6.04 -25.30 6.06
N ASP A 621 4.76 -25.02 5.79
CA ASP A 621 3.66 -24.98 6.76
C ASP A 621 3.80 -23.96 7.93
N LEU A 622 4.79 -23.06 7.84
CA LEU A 622 4.98 -21.94 8.75
C LEU A 622 3.72 -21.04 8.79
N SER A 623 3.19 -20.77 9.99
CA SER A 623 2.01 -19.92 10.16
C SER A 623 2.34 -18.42 10.22
N ASN A 624 1.30 -17.59 10.07
CA ASN A 624 1.36 -16.13 10.31
C ASN A 624 1.50 -15.74 11.80
N LYS A 625 2.06 -16.62 12.64
CA LYS A 625 2.31 -16.44 14.08
C LYS A 625 3.74 -16.86 14.44
N CYS A 626 4.73 -16.32 13.76
CA CYS A 626 6.13 -16.64 14.05
C CYS A 626 6.56 -15.96 15.37
N GLY A 627 7.29 -16.66 16.23
CA GLY A 627 7.80 -16.16 17.51
C GLY A 627 6.73 -15.86 18.58
N PRO A 628 7.14 -15.49 19.80
CA PRO A 628 6.22 -15.06 20.85
C PRO A 628 5.57 -13.73 20.46
N GLY A 629 4.30 -13.54 20.83
CA GLY A 629 3.50 -12.39 20.44
C GLY A 629 2.14 -12.36 21.12
N LEU A 630 1.14 -11.82 20.41
CA LEU A 630 -0.22 -11.63 20.94
C LEU A 630 -0.85 -12.93 21.45
N THR A 631 -0.86 -13.98 20.62
CA THR A 631 -1.46 -15.28 20.93
C THR A 631 -0.80 -16.02 22.10
N THR A 632 0.52 -15.91 22.27
CA THR A 632 1.20 -16.48 23.45
C THR A 632 0.88 -15.69 24.71
N THR A 633 0.74 -14.36 24.59
CA THR A 633 0.42 -13.47 25.72
C THR A 633 -1.00 -13.70 26.22
N GLU A 634 -1.97 -13.83 25.30
CA GLU A 634 -3.37 -14.21 25.60
C GLU A 634 -3.46 -15.57 26.31
N ALA A 635 -2.64 -16.53 25.90
CA ALA A 635 -2.51 -17.85 26.52
C ALA A 635 -1.74 -17.83 27.86
N GLY A 636 -1.36 -16.66 28.39
CA GLY A 636 -0.66 -16.54 29.68
C GLY A 636 0.80 -16.93 29.65
N LEU A 637 1.43 -16.98 28.47
CA LEU A 637 2.85 -17.27 28.33
C LEU A 637 3.67 -15.98 28.28
N SER A 638 4.77 -15.90 29.05
CA SER A 638 5.62 -14.71 29.12
C SER A 638 7.08 -15.04 29.44
N GLN A 639 7.95 -14.02 29.47
CA GLN A 639 9.38 -14.15 29.80
C GLN A 639 10.14 -15.19 28.94
N PHE A 640 9.89 -15.19 27.63
CA PHE A 640 10.59 -16.05 26.68
C PHE A 640 12.10 -15.73 26.63
N SER A 641 12.95 -16.76 26.74
CA SER A 641 14.42 -16.64 26.61
C SER A 641 14.88 -16.25 25.20
N HIS A 642 14.03 -16.49 24.20
CA HIS A 642 14.19 -16.05 22.82
C HIS A 642 12.95 -15.25 22.42
N THR A 643 13.12 -13.94 22.21
CA THR A 643 12.02 -13.04 21.86
C THR A 643 11.74 -12.96 20.35
N GLY A 644 12.66 -13.43 19.51
CA GLY A 644 12.49 -13.47 18.05
C GLY A 644 11.98 -14.81 17.54
N ALA A 645 11.35 -14.78 16.36
CA ALA A 645 10.87 -15.97 15.64
C ALA A 645 11.97 -16.96 15.22
N ILE A 646 13.18 -16.47 14.93
CA ILE A 646 14.31 -17.28 14.44
C ILE A 646 15.28 -17.53 15.58
N VAL A 647 15.65 -18.79 15.81
CA VAL A 647 16.54 -19.24 16.89
C VAL A 647 17.68 -20.06 16.30
N THR A 648 18.93 -19.68 16.56
CA THR A 648 20.11 -20.43 16.11
C THR A 648 20.49 -21.51 17.13
N ALA A 649 20.54 -22.77 16.70
CA ALA A 649 21.03 -23.88 17.51
C ALA A 649 22.56 -23.92 17.52
N GLN A 650 23.17 -23.92 18.70
CA GLN A 650 24.62 -24.01 18.88
C GLN A 650 25.01 -25.48 19.05
N GLN A 651 25.91 -25.99 18.20
CA GLN A 651 26.31 -27.42 18.18
C GLN A 651 25.09 -28.37 18.09
N GLY A 652 24.08 -28.00 17.29
CA GLY A 652 22.81 -28.73 17.17
C GLY A 652 21.82 -28.51 18.31
N LYS A 653 22.14 -27.76 19.37
CA LYS A 653 21.29 -27.62 20.57
C LYS A 653 20.80 -26.20 20.82
N CYS A 654 19.58 -26.07 21.35
CA CYS A 654 19.07 -24.84 21.95
C CYS A 654 17.95 -25.13 22.95
N ASN A 655 17.77 -24.24 23.93
CA ASN A 655 16.68 -24.31 24.92
C ASN A 655 15.81 -23.06 24.82
N ILE A 656 14.50 -23.24 24.62
CA ILE A 656 13.50 -22.16 24.67
C ILE A 656 12.77 -22.27 26.00
N THR A 657 12.91 -21.24 26.84
CA THR A 657 12.41 -21.22 28.23
C THR A 657 11.43 -20.07 28.38
N PHE A 658 10.30 -20.28 29.06
CA PHE A 658 9.26 -19.26 29.29
C PHE A 658 8.39 -19.61 30.50
N GLN A 659 7.70 -18.61 31.05
CA GLN A 659 6.69 -18.82 32.10
C GLN A 659 5.33 -19.19 31.50
N ASN A 660 4.70 -20.22 32.05
CA ASN A 660 3.29 -20.56 31.87
C ASN A 660 2.51 -20.10 33.12
N GLN A 661 1.83 -18.95 33.05
CA GLN A 661 1.16 -18.34 34.21
C GLN A 661 -0.28 -18.83 34.41
N GLN A 662 -0.87 -19.51 33.42
CA GLN A 662 -2.25 -20.02 33.45
C GLN A 662 -2.34 -21.54 33.64
N ASP A 663 -1.21 -22.24 33.84
CA ASP A 663 -1.10 -23.71 33.96
C ASP A 663 -1.78 -24.47 32.79
N ILE A 664 -1.70 -23.91 31.59
CA ILE A 664 -2.27 -24.54 30.39
C ILE A 664 -1.43 -25.75 29.96
N SER A 665 -2.08 -26.77 29.38
CA SER A 665 -1.35 -27.92 28.82
C SER A 665 -0.64 -27.48 27.54
N LEU A 666 0.67 -27.75 27.46
CA LEU A 666 1.54 -27.33 26.36
C LEU A 666 2.10 -28.54 25.62
N HIS A 667 2.06 -28.45 24.29
CA HIS A 667 2.62 -29.45 23.39
C HIS A 667 3.50 -28.77 22.33
N ALA A 668 4.68 -29.32 22.08
CA ALA A 668 5.65 -28.79 21.13
C ALA A 668 5.94 -29.82 20.04
N VAL A 669 5.74 -29.45 18.78
CA VAL A 669 5.95 -30.31 17.62
C VAL A 669 7.17 -29.81 16.84
N LEU A 670 8.20 -30.64 16.73
CA LEU A 670 9.37 -30.39 15.89
C LEU A 670 9.20 -31.11 14.54
N SER A 671 9.31 -30.38 13.43
CA SER A 671 9.20 -30.91 12.07
C SER A 671 10.27 -30.36 11.12
N LYS A 672 10.49 -31.08 10.01
CA LYS A 672 11.40 -30.72 8.92
C LYS A 672 10.95 -31.43 7.64
N GLU A 673 10.97 -30.72 6.52
CA GLU A 673 10.53 -31.19 5.19
C GLU A 673 11.24 -32.47 4.72
N GLN A 674 12.56 -32.54 4.92
CA GLN A 674 13.37 -33.72 4.66
C GLN A 674 14.38 -33.89 5.80
N CYS A 675 14.28 -34.99 6.55
CA CYS A 675 15.31 -35.43 7.49
C CYS A 675 15.83 -36.78 7.02
N LYS A 676 17.13 -36.91 6.78
CA LYS A 676 17.72 -38.05 6.05
C LYS A 676 18.68 -38.88 6.89
N LEU A 677 19.27 -38.29 7.92
CA LEU A 677 20.26 -38.91 8.79
C LEU A 677 19.67 -39.40 10.13
N SER A 678 18.46 -38.96 10.48
CA SER A 678 17.83 -39.38 11.74
C SER A 678 17.33 -40.82 11.70
N THR A 679 17.83 -41.64 12.63
CA THR A 679 17.33 -43.01 12.89
C THR A 679 16.04 -43.01 13.73
N TYR A 680 15.64 -41.87 14.29
CA TYR A 680 14.53 -41.72 15.25
C TYR A 680 13.49 -40.68 14.77
N PRO A 681 12.23 -40.72 15.23
CA PRO A 681 11.22 -39.71 14.89
C PRO A 681 11.58 -38.33 15.47
N LEU A 682 11.23 -37.25 14.74
CA LEU A 682 11.56 -35.87 15.13
C LEU A 682 10.99 -35.46 16.49
N SER A 683 9.88 -36.05 16.91
CA SER A 683 9.28 -35.87 18.25
C SER A 683 10.20 -36.23 19.41
N ARG A 684 11.28 -37.00 19.19
CA ARG A 684 12.30 -37.30 20.21
C ARG A 684 13.51 -36.37 20.20
N TYR A 685 13.51 -35.32 19.38
CA TYR A 685 14.58 -34.31 19.33
C TYR A 685 14.15 -32.94 19.90
N SER A 686 12.92 -32.90 20.44
CA SER A 686 12.36 -31.85 21.29
C SER A 686 11.85 -32.49 22.59
N PHE A 687 12.18 -31.93 23.75
CA PHE A 687 11.76 -32.44 25.05
C PHE A 687 11.31 -31.30 25.97
N VAL A 688 10.15 -31.45 26.62
CA VAL A 688 9.57 -30.42 27.50
C VAL A 688 9.82 -30.76 28.96
N ASN A 689 10.41 -29.82 29.70
CA ASN A 689 10.58 -29.85 31.14
C ASN A 689 9.68 -28.78 31.80
N TYR A 690 9.10 -29.11 32.96
CA TYR A 690 8.22 -28.26 33.74
C TYR A 690 8.76 -28.11 35.18
N ASP A 691 9.36 -26.95 35.50
CA ASP A 691 9.75 -26.60 36.87
C ASP A 691 8.82 -25.53 37.45
N GLY A 692 7.74 -25.98 38.10
CA GLY A 692 6.65 -25.11 38.51
C GLY A 692 6.01 -24.43 37.30
N SER A 693 5.89 -23.10 37.33
CA SER A 693 5.43 -22.31 36.19
C SER A 693 6.48 -22.08 35.10
N MET A 694 7.73 -22.53 35.27
CA MET A 694 8.78 -22.39 34.26
C MET A 694 8.81 -23.59 33.33
N VAL A 695 8.62 -23.35 32.03
CA VAL A 695 8.64 -24.36 30.97
C VAL A 695 9.95 -24.22 30.20
N THR A 696 10.64 -25.34 29.92
CA THR A 696 11.82 -25.37 29.06
C THR A 696 11.68 -26.44 27.98
N ILE A 697 11.54 -25.99 26.74
CA ILE A 697 11.63 -26.84 25.55
C ILE A 697 13.11 -26.97 25.20
N SER A 698 13.66 -28.15 25.44
CA SER A 698 15.04 -28.52 25.11
C SER A 698 15.07 -29.14 23.72
N ILE A 699 15.96 -28.67 22.85
CA ILE A 699 16.05 -29.10 21.44
C ILE A 699 17.47 -29.55 21.17
N ALA A 700 17.62 -30.69 20.50
CA ALA A 700 18.90 -31.29 20.15
C ALA A 700 18.76 -31.96 18.78
N LEU A 701 19.41 -31.44 17.75
CA LEU A 701 19.06 -31.72 16.35
C LEU A 701 19.99 -32.78 15.72
N PRO A 702 19.46 -33.69 14.88
CA PRO A 702 20.23 -34.80 14.31
C PRO A 702 21.08 -34.44 13.08
N GLU A 703 20.85 -33.29 12.44
CA GLU A 703 21.55 -32.88 11.21
C GLU A 703 21.42 -31.35 10.97
N PRO A 704 22.23 -30.73 10.08
CA PRO A 704 22.09 -29.32 9.71
C PRO A 704 20.76 -28.99 9.03
N GLY A 705 20.35 -27.72 9.07
CA GLY A 705 19.24 -27.16 8.29
C GLY A 705 18.25 -26.34 9.11
N SER A 706 17.15 -26.00 8.45
CA SER A 706 16.01 -25.25 9.01
C SER A 706 14.95 -26.23 9.53
N TYR A 707 14.48 -26.03 10.77
CA TYR A 707 13.45 -26.82 11.43
C TYR A 707 12.30 -25.91 11.88
N LEU A 708 11.09 -26.45 11.90
CA LEU A 708 9.89 -25.80 12.45
C LEU A 708 9.60 -26.37 13.83
N LEU A 709 9.41 -25.50 14.82
CA LEU A 709 8.93 -25.86 16.16
C LEU A 709 7.60 -25.15 16.43
N SER A 710 6.50 -25.86 16.27
CA SER A 710 5.15 -25.34 16.53
C SER A 710 4.74 -25.58 17.99
N LEU A 711 4.35 -24.51 18.68
CA LEU A 711 3.87 -24.54 20.07
C LEU A 711 2.35 -24.49 20.11
N PHE A 712 1.75 -25.44 20.82
CA PHE A 712 0.31 -25.56 21.04
C PHE A 712 0.00 -25.47 22.53
N GLY A 713 -1.10 -24.79 22.87
CA GLY A 713 -1.66 -24.69 24.22
C GLY A 713 -3.12 -25.11 24.21
N ASN A 714 -3.50 -26.09 25.04
CA ASN A 714 -4.85 -26.67 25.07
C ASN A 714 -5.37 -27.00 23.64
N SER A 715 -4.56 -27.71 22.86
CA SER A 715 -4.78 -28.05 21.43
C SER A 715 -4.91 -26.88 20.45
N THR A 716 -4.75 -25.63 20.90
CA THR A 716 -4.76 -24.44 20.05
C THR A 716 -3.34 -24.05 19.66
N HIS A 717 -3.08 -23.83 18.36
CA HIS A 717 -1.78 -23.33 17.89
C HIS A 717 -1.50 -21.92 18.44
N LEU A 718 -0.38 -21.73 19.13
CA LEU A 718 0.01 -20.46 19.73
C LEU A 718 1.01 -19.69 18.86
N CYS A 719 2.13 -20.31 18.51
CA CYS A 719 3.20 -19.71 17.71
C CYS A 719 4.15 -20.75 17.10
N ASP A 720 4.94 -20.34 16.11
CA ASP A 720 6.01 -21.13 15.49
C ASP A 720 7.39 -20.52 15.73
N PHE A 721 8.39 -21.33 16.07
CA PHE A 721 9.80 -20.94 16.03
C PHE A 721 10.52 -21.62 14.86
N ILE A 722 11.42 -20.88 14.21
CA ILE A 722 12.29 -21.36 13.13
C ILE A 722 13.66 -21.65 13.74
N ILE A 723 13.99 -22.93 13.90
CA ILE A 723 15.25 -23.35 14.50
C ILE A 723 16.28 -23.60 13.39
N GLN A 724 17.35 -22.81 13.36
CA GLN A 724 18.43 -22.91 12.38
C GLN A 724 19.63 -23.64 12.97
N ASN A 725 19.99 -24.80 12.43
CA ASN A 725 21.21 -25.52 12.79
C ASN A 725 22.25 -25.45 11.65
N SER A 726 23.43 -24.90 11.95
CA SER A 726 24.59 -24.89 11.03
C SER A 726 25.67 -25.91 11.43
N SER A 727 25.37 -26.87 12.30
CA SER A 727 26.33 -27.85 12.83
C SER A 727 26.05 -29.26 12.34
N ASP A 728 27.09 -29.90 11.80
CA ASP A 728 27.10 -31.32 11.38
C ASP A 728 27.10 -32.30 12.58
N ILE A 729 27.14 -31.79 13.81
CA ILE A 729 27.10 -32.61 15.04
C ILE A 729 25.68 -33.19 15.18
N SER A 730 25.54 -34.47 14.86
CA SER A 730 24.30 -35.22 15.10
C SER A 730 24.11 -35.42 16.60
N CYS A 731 23.11 -34.75 17.19
CA CYS A 731 22.77 -34.95 18.58
C CYS A 731 21.97 -36.25 18.77
N PRO A 732 22.16 -36.99 19.88
CA PRO A 732 21.29 -38.12 20.19
C PRO A 732 19.89 -37.62 20.60
N PRO A 733 18.84 -38.42 20.33
CA PRO A 733 17.47 -38.10 20.78
C PRO A 733 17.37 -38.10 22.32
N PHE A 734 16.36 -37.39 22.81
CA PHE A 734 15.86 -37.47 24.18
C PHE A 734 15.09 -38.78 24.43
N PRO A 735 14.75 -39.13 25.69
CA PRO A 735 13.91 -40.29 26.01
C PRO A 735 12.52 -40.17 25.39
N CYS A 736 11.85 -41.30 25.17
CA CYS A 736 10.46 -41.29 24.68
C CYS A 736 9.50 -41.21 25.87
N THR A 737 8.65 -40.18 25.89
CA THR A 737 7.70 -39.89 26.97
C THR A 737 6.29 -40.39 26.66
N TYR A 738 5.60 -40.90 27.67
CA TYR A 738 4.15 -41.13 27.65
C TYR A 738 3.42 -39.86 28.14
N SER A 739 2.11 -39.75 27.90
CA SER A 739 1.28 -38.62 28.35
C SER A 739 1.31 -38.40 29.87
N SER A 740 1.62 -39.43 30.65
CA SER A 740 1.93 -39.36 32.08
C SER A 740 3.03 -38.33 32.45
N TRP A 741 3.87 -37.92 31.50
CA TRP A 741 4.96 -36.95 31.70
C TRP A 741 4.52 -35.48 31.62
N GLU A 742 3.29 -35.20 31.17
CA GLU A 742 2.83 -33.84 30.80
C GLU A 742 2.67 -32.85 31.97
N LYS A 743 2.93 -33.24 33.23
CA LYS A 743 2.76 -32.37 34.41
C LYS A 743 3.94 -32.42 35.38
N GLY A 744 4.63 -31.30 35.54
CA GLY A 744 5.60 -31.07 36.62
C GLY A 744 6.85 -31.97 36.60
N GLY A 745 7.17 -32.57 35.46
CA GLY A 745 8.36 -33.40 35.26
C GLY A 745 9.58 -32.59 34.82
N VAL A 746 10.74 -32.81 35.47
CA VAL A 746 12.05 -32.36 34.98
C VAL A 746 13.03 -33.53 34.91
N LEU A 747 13.55 -33.82 33.73
CA LEU A 747 14.61 -34.80 33.52
C LEU A 747 15.97 -34.10 33.65
N LEU A 748 16.77 -34.53 34.63
CA LEU A 748 18.05 -33.90 34.95
C LEU A 748 19.22 -34.69 34.38
N GLU A 749 19.22 -36.02 34.55
CA GLU A 749 20.16 -36.95 33.92
C GLU A 749 19.54 -38.36 33.80
N PRO A 750 19.88 -39.15 32.76
CA PRO A 750 20.60 -38.73 31.56
C PRO A 750 19.67 -37.98 30.60
N GLN A 751 20.17 -36.93 29.94
CA GLN A 751 19.38 -36.21 28.93
C GLN A 751 19.30 -36.93 27.59
N SER A 752 20.21 -37.87 27.30
CA SER A 752 20.09 -38.74 26.14
C SER A 752 19.10 -39.86 26.42
N GLY A 753 18.21 -40.11 25.46
CA GLY A 753 17.36 -41.30 25.40
C GLY A 753 18.04 -42.54 24.84
N LEU A 754 19.36 -42.50 24.63
CA LEU A 754 20.19 -43.64 24.25
C LEU A 754 21.20 -43.92 25.37
N LEU A 755 21.29 -45.18 25.80
CA LEU A 755 22.14 -45.62 26.90
C LEU A 755 23.11 -46.71 26.42
N GLU A 756 24.33 -46.73 26.98
CA GLU A 756 25.29 -47.79 26.70
C GLU A 756 24.87 -49.12 27.37
N PRO A 757 25.00 -50.27 26.67
CA PRO A 757 24.72 -51.58 27.25
C PRO A 757 25.75 -51.96 28.31
N LEU A 758 25.38 -52.90 29.19
CA LEU A 758 26.24 -53.43 30.26
C LEU A 758 26.85 -52.33 31.16
N SER A 759 26.16 -51.19 31.34
CA SER A 759 26.67 -50.01 32.03
C SER A 759 25.78 -49.60 33.21
N TRP A 760 26.37 -48.91 34.19
CA TRP A 760 25.63 -48.30 35.31
C TRP A 760 25.27 -46.86 34.99
N VAL A 761 24.00 -46.62 34.66
CA VAL A 761 23.46 -45.31 34.33
C VAL A 761 22.87 -44.67 35.58
N ARG A 762 23.26 -43.43 35.89
CA ARG A 762 22.59 -42.62 36.91
C ARG A 762 21.35 -41.97 36.30
N ILE A 763 20.21 -42.16 36.94
CA ILE A 763 18.97 -41.45 36.63
C ILE A 763 18.71 -40.46 37.77
N ARG A 764 18.35 -39.22 37.41
CA ARG A 764 17.91 -38.19 38.35
C ARG A 764 16.79 -37.37 37.72
N VAL A 765 15.66 -37.27 38.41
CA VAL A 765 14.41 -36.75 37.87
C VAL A 765 13.60 -36.04 38.96
N LYS A 766 12.98 -34.91 38.63
CA LYS A 766 12.00 -34.22 39.47
C LYS A 766 10.61 -34.64 38.98
N VAL A 767 9.78 -35.17 39.87
CA VAL A 767 8.38 -35.51 39.58
C VAL A 767 7.56 -35.15 40.82
N ALA A 768 6.51 -34.35 40.64
CA ALA A 768 5.61 -33.95 41.71
C ALA A 768 4.48 -34.97 41.92
N GLY A 769 3.95 -35.06 43.14
CA GLY A 769 2.72 -35.81 43.44
C GLY A 769 2.83 -37.34 43.39
N VAL A 770 4.02 -37.92 43.34
CA VAL A 770 4.24 -39.38 43.29
C VAL A 770 4.78 -39.93 44.62
N TYR A 771 4.33 -41.13 44.99
CA TYR A 771 4.77 -41.86 46.18
C TYR A 771 6.16 -42.50 45.99
N SER A 772 6.42 -43.09 44.83
CA SER A 772 7.71 -43.74 44.52
C SER A 772 8.03 -43.72 43.03
N VAL A 773 9.32 -43.60 42.70
CA VAL A 773 9.86 -43.66 41.34
C VAL A 773 10.78 -44.87 41.21
N HIS A 774 10.67 -45.60 40.10
CA HIS A 774 11.37 -46.85 39.85
C HIS A 774 12.00 -46.85 38.44
N ALA A 775 13.23 -47.30 38.31
CA ALA A 775 13.89 -47.56 37.03
C ALA A 775 13.96 -49.07 36.78
N LYS A 776 13.45 -49.55 35.64
CA LYS A 776 13.44 -50.97 35.27
C LYS A 776 14.27 -51.22 34.02
N ALA A 777 15.25 -52.11 34.14
CA ALA A 777 16.01 -52.70 33.05
C ALA A 777 15.82 -54.23 33.09
N GLU A 778 16.88 -55.01 33.30
CA GLU A 778 16.79 -56.43 33.67
C GLU A 778 16.19 -56.59 35.09
N GLU A 779 16.65 -55.77 36.03
CA GLU A 779 16.10 -55.62 37.38
C GLU A 779 15.28 -54.32 37.51
N THR A 780 14.51 -54.19 38.61
CA THR A 780 13.86 -52.92 38.97
C THR A 780 14.56 -52.33 40.19
N VAL A 781 15.06 -51.10 40.06
CA VAL A 781 15.71 -50.32 41.11
C VAL A 781 14.76 -49.19 41.54
N ASP A 782 14.57 -49.04 42.84
CA ASP A 782 13.82 -47.92 43.42
C ASP A 782 14.75 -46.70 43.55
N LEU A 783 14.27 -45.51 43.16
CA LEU A 783 15.05 -44.28 43.26
C LEU A 783 14.84 -43.63 44.64
N GLU A 784 15.89 -43.01 45.18
CA GLU A 784 15.85 -42.31 46.47
C GLU A 784 15.52 -40.82 46.28
N LEU A 785 14.64 -40.26 47.14
CA LEU A 785 14.29 -38.85 47.09
C LEU A 785 15.32 -38.01 47.87
N ASN A 786 16.10 -37.20 47.17
CA ASN A 786 17.18 -36.41 47.78
C ASN A 786 16.70 -35.10 48.44
N ASN A 787 17.61 -34.43 49.15
CA ASN A 787 17.36 -33.15 49.85
C ASN A 787 16.91 -31.99 48.95
N ARG A 788 17.00 -32.11 47.62
CA ARG A 788 16.55 -31.12 46.62
C ARG A 788 15.16 -31.44 46.06
N LYS A 789 14.52 -32.52 46.55
CA LYS A 789 13.27 -33.11 46.01
C LYS A 789 13.45 -33.66 44.59
N GLU A 790 14.63 -34.18 44.29
CA GLU A 790 14.95 -34.90 43.06
C GLU A 790 15.05 -36.39 43.40
N TRP A 791 14.38 -37.25 42.65
CA TRP A 791 14.52 -38.71 42.75
C TRP A 791 15.79 -39.12 42.01
N GLU A 792 16.72 -39.81 42.66
CA GLU A 792 17.96 -40.25 42.05
C GLU A 792 18.36 -41.69 42.39
N GLY A 793 19.14 -42.31 41.52
CA GLY A 793 19.66 -43.66 41.72
C GLY A 793 20.51 -44.12 40.53
N LYS A 794 21.00 -45.36 40.58
CA LYS A 794 21.74 -45.99 39.47
C LYS A 794 21.07 -47.29 39.07
N VAL A 795 20.89 -47.49 37.76
CA VAL A 795 20.35 -48.71 37.18
C VAL A 795 21.38 -49.32 36.23
N PHE A 796 21.51 -50.65 36.26
CA PHE A 796 22.36 -51.38 35.32
C PHE A 796 21.57 -51.68 34.05
N THR A 797 22.07 -51.26 32.88
CA THR A 797 21.37 -51.44 31.59
C THR A 797 21.36 -52.90 31.14
N GLY A 798 22.38 -53.68 31.53
CA GLY A 798 22.48 -55.10 31.20
C GLY A 798 22.42 -55.36 29.70
N LYS A 799 21.60 -56.35 29.32
CA LYS A 799 21.21 -56.65 27.93
C LYS A 799 19.73 -56.31 27.66
N ALA A 800 19.08 -55.56 28.55
CA ALA A 800 17.72 -55.08 28.31
C ALA A 800 17.69 -54.18 27.06
N ALA A 801 16.64 -54.27 26.24
CA ALA A 801 16.52 -53.43 25.05
C ALA A 801 16.20 -51.96 25.39
N GLN A 802 15.56 -51.73 26.55
CA GLN A 802 15.12 -50.42 27.03
C GLN A 802 15.21 -50.36 28.55
N VAL A 803 15.41 -49.15 29.08
CA VAL A 803 15.21 -48.82 30.49
C VAL A 803 13.91 -48.03 30.63
N GLN A 804 12.98 -48.48 31.46
CA GLN A 804 11.69 -47.83 31.68
C GLN A 804 11.68 -47.10 33.02
N LEU A 805 11.33 -45.81 32.99
CA LEU A 805 11.08 -45.01 34.19
C LEU A 805 9.60 -45.08 34.53
N MET A 806 9.29 -45.54 35.74
CA MET A 806 7.93 -45.79 36.22
C MET A 806 7.67 -45.09 37.55
N VAL A 807 6.40 -44.79 37.82
CA VAL A 807 5.97 -44.21 39.10
C VAL A 807 4.78 -44.94 39.71
N ARG A 808 4.59 -44.74 41.01
CA ARG A 808 3.32 -45.00 41.71
C ARG A 808 2.83 -43.69 42.32
N GLU A 809 1.58 -43.35 42.07
CA GLU A 809 0.95 -42.16 42.65
C GLU A 809 0.70 -42.33 44.16
N ASN A 810 0.09 -43.47 44.52
CA ASN A 810 -0.32 -43.79 45.89
C ASN A 810 0.29 -45.11 46.37
N GLU A 811 0.47 -45.24 47.69
CA GLU A 811 1.04 -46.43 48.35
C GLU A 811 0.29 -47.73 48.00
N ASN A 812 -1.04 -47.66 47.93
CA ASN A 812 -1.93 -48.78 47.60
C ASN A 812 -2.04 -49.07 46.09
N SER A 813 -1.37 -48.30 45.20
CA SER A 813 -1.42 -48.60 43.77
C SER A 813 -0.57 -49.81 43.42
N VAL A 814 -1.23 -50.86 42.93
CA VAL A 814 -0.60 -52.03 42.32
C VAL A 814 -0.07 -51.71 40.92
N GLN A 815 -0.69 -50.75 40.22
CA GLN A 815 -0.32 -50.37 38.86
C GLN A 815 0.78 -49.31 38.86
N ARG A 816 1.94 -49.67 38.31
CA ARG A 816 3.04 -48.75 37.99
C ARG A 816 2.76 -48.09 36.64
N MET A 817 2.76 -46.76 36.61
CA MET A 817 2.60 -46.00 35.36
C MET A 817 3.97 -45.71 34.76
N VAL A 818 4.17 -45.97 33.47
CA VAL A 818 5.40 -45.60 32.77
C VAL A 818 5.35 -44.11 32.43
N LEU A 819 6.42 -43.38 32.77
CA LEU A 819 6.59 -41.97 32.40
C LEU A 819 7.36 -41.83 31.09
N MET A 820 8.46 -42.57 30.95
CA MET A 820 9.31 -42.55 29.76
C MET A 820 10.12 -43.86 29.63
N TYR A 821 10.71 -44.07 28.45
CA TYR A 821 11.75 -45.06 28.25
C TYR A 821 12.98 -44.49 27.55
N PHE A 822 14.12 -45.09 27.84
CA PHE A 822 15.41 -44.90 27.20
C PHE A 822 15.72 -46.18 26.42
N ASP A 823 16.25 -46.08 25.20
CA ASP A 823 16.73 -47.25 24.45
C ASP A 823 18.16 -47.59 24.88
N VAL A 824 18.46 -48.88 24.98
CA VAL A 824 19.83 -49.36 25.21
C VAL A 824 20.44 -49.73 23.86
N LEU A 825 21.62 -49.19 23.57
CA LEU A 825 22.36 -49.50 22.35
C LEU A 825 22.74 -50.98 22.34
N LYS A 826 22.74 -51.60 21.15
CA LYS A 826 23.16 -53.00 21.02
C LYS A 826 24.66 -53.11 21.33
N PRO A 827 25.10 -54.11 22.13
CA PRO A 827 26.52 -54.35 22.34
C PRO A 827 27.27 -54.48 21.01
N GLN A 828 28.36 -53.72 20.87
CA GLN A 828 29.31 -53.96 19.80
C GLN A 828 29.94 -55.35 20.03
N LYS A 829 30.17 -56.09 18.94
CA LYS A 829 30.66 -57.48 18.96
C LYS A 829 32.18 -57.55 18.98
#